data_AF-A0A1Q7C9Q0-F1
#
_entry.id   AF-A0A1Q7C9Q0-F1
#
_cell.length_a   1.000
_cell.length_b   1.000
_cell.length_c   1.000
_cell.angle_alpha   90.00
_cell.angle_beta   90.00
_cell.angle_gamma   90.00
#
_symmetry.space_group_name_H-M   'P 1'
#
loop_
_entity.id
_entity.type
_entity.pdbx_description
1 polymer ?
#
loop_
_entity_poly.entity_id
_entity_poly.type
_entity_poly.pdbx_seq_one_letter_code
_entity_poly.pdbx_strand_id
1 'polypeptide(L)'
;MNSYFQRLAILVLMACAVIAVLPAPTFAQFPPAPGTGPGLPETVEAIERARITTRILYVTAHPDDESGAVLTYLARGLHADVALLSLTRGEGGQNDLGPEQAPQLGLIRTQELLEATRGYGVRLYFTRAKDFGYSKTPEETERVWGDQVLEDMVRVIRGFRPNVVINGWGGVHAGHGHHQAAGLLTPKAVQLAADASFKLRGSSQEDPDSAPWGDRKPVVVLDLDRSEAPKGYLLPLDDISPLYGKSWREIGLDAFANHRTQGITGFLGSPFLRRAVALQREDGGQLDPGLLAQPLGPLDEDYEIGNMGVDPLMRTVDATLVAARDAALRLDWKAAAGSLVTAGRKINEVPVPSNSAQVPAPVAYLARSLKRKREKIDAALALVTGLRLDALADRGEPVSGETFTVRVDPRHRGEIAGDFKKPTLRLPSDWNVTKEEPENSGAIRFTVSAGPNPQRTPPPAATLLPEPPPLVTVSQEAVVDTYSFTVTAPVVQLRATSTRADRVPLRIVPAYTLAVEPRQAIEIAAKRSEPFDVLLRVHSYATQPGEVRAGLTVPRGWKTGVAVPLKFDATGDRYARLTVTPPLKLAKGNFKISAYVERGTGRGRGEKTEKFTTSLEPLPTLPTQLWTEPALCSVHVFDVIVPENLRIGYVTAENEPIPETLQRLGIRVEMLDAVALAFRDLSPFNAIVIGVRAYELRPELAGANQRLLDYVSKGGTLVVQYQREFAWDKFQYAPYPALISPPLPPAKEGTPPVVRPLPRITDENSPVKFLKPNDPLLNHPNKITQDDFKGWMQERGLYFWTEFDPKYTPLLGMHDPGEPELNGGLVYTHLGKGTYIYTGLAFFRQLPEGIPGAYRLFVNLLNASRAAELPEKPRAPKP
;
A
#
# COMPACT_ATOMS: atom_id res chain seq x y z
N MET A 1 12.50 -68.74 16.59
CA MET A 1 12.21 -67.42 17.20
C MET A 1 12.05 -66.31 16.14
N ASN A 2 11.42 -66.57 14.98
CA ASN A 2 11.48 -65.65 13.84
C ASN A 2 10.13 -65.29 13.18
N SER A 3 8.97 -65.67 13.75
CA SER A 3 7.65 -65.31 13.17
C SER A 3 6.81 -64.38 14.05
N TYR A 4 7.18 -64.17 15.32
CA TYR A 4 6.48 -63.25 16.22
C TYR A 4 6.90 -61.79 16.05
N PHE A 5 8.19 -61.53 15.76
CA PHE A 5 8.69 -60.16 15.54
C PHE A 5 8.29 -59.57 14.18
N GLN A 6 8.10 -60.38 13.14
CA GLN A 6 7.60 -59.90 11.84
C GLN A 6 6.11 -59.53 11.87
N ARG A 7 5.29 -60.22 12.68
CA ARG A 7 3.86 -59.91 12.80
C ARG A 7 3.59 -58.68 13.67
N LEU A 8 4.43 -58.42 14.67
CA LEU A 8 4.35 -57.20 15.48
C LEU A 8 4.82 -55.95 14.71
N ALA A 9 5.84 -56.07 13.86
CA ALA A 9 6.32 -54.97 13.02
C ALA A 9 5.29 -54.54 11.95
N ILE A 10 4.54 -55.49 11.37
CA ILE A 10 3.50 -55.18 10.37
C ILE A 10 2.25 -54.55 11.01
N LEU A 11 1.90 -54.93 12.25
CA LEU A 11 0.79 -54.32 12.98
C LEU A 11 1.11 -52.90 13.49
N VAL A 12 2.37 -52.62 13.87
CA VAL A 12 2.81 -51.26 14.25
C VAL A 12 2.96 -50.36 13.01
N LEU A 13 3.39 -50.89 11.86
CA LEU A 13 3.43 -50.14 10.60
C LEU A 13 2.03 -49.83 10.02
N MET A 14 1.03 -50.70 10.22
CA MET A 14 -0.36 -50.39 9.86
C MET A 14 -1.07 -49.46 10.87
N ALA A 15 -0.70 -49.49 12.15
CA ALA A 15 -1.25 -48.58 13.15
C ALA A 15 -0.68 -47.15 13.05
N CYS A 16 0.56 -46.98 12.57
CA CYS A 16 1.13 -45.66 12.29
C CYS A 16 0.70 -45.05 10.94
N ALA A 17 0.08 -45.84 10.06
CA ALA A 17 -0.45 -45.34 8.77
C ALA A 17 -1.89 -44.78 8.87
N VAL A 18 -2.54 -44.88 10.04
CA VAL A 18 -3.91 -44.39 10.29
C VAL A 18 -3.95 -43.46 11.50
N ILE A 19 -2.91 -42.65 11.71
CA ILE A 19 -2.97 -41.45 12.55
C ILE A 19 -3.15 -40.26 11.61
N ALA A 20 -4.43 -39.95 11.38
CA ALA A 20 -4.97 -38.63 11.11
C ALA A 20 -4.13 -37.68 10.25
N VAL A 21 -4.13 -37.90 8.93
CA VAL A 21 -4.39 -36.77 8.02
C VAL A 21 -5.88 -36.46 8.13
N LEU A 22 -6.28 -35.88 9.27
CA LEU A 22 -7.39 -34.95 9.19
C LEU A 22 -6.78 -33.75 8.48
N PRO A 23 -7.21 -33.38 7.26
CA PRO A 23 -6.96 -32.03 6.82
C PRO A 23 -7.56 -31.18 7.94
N ALA A 24 -6.71 -30.47 8.70
CA ALA A 24 -7.20 -29.27 9.36
C ALA A 24 -7.99 -28.56 8.27
N PRO A 25 -9.28 -28.26 8.47
CA PRO A 25 -10.00 -27.50 7.47
C PRO A 25 -9.12 -26.27 7.23
N THR A 26 -8.48 -26.24 6.07
CA THR A 26 -7.88 -25.04 5.52
C THR A 26 -9.08 -24.19 5.16
N PHE A 27 -9.76 -23.68 6.18
CA PHE A 27 -10.58 -22.50 6.03
C PHE A 27 -9.63 -21.49 5.40
N ALA A 28 -9.99 -20.97 4.24
CA ALA A 28 -9.36 -19.75 3.76
C ALA A 28 -9.29 -18.80 4.96
N GLN A 29 -8.11 -18.23 5.20
CA GLN A 29 -7.80 -17.52 6.44
C GLN A 29 -8.79 -16.36 6.71
N PHE A 30 -9.53 -15.94 5.68
CA PHE A 30 -10.79 -15.24 5.76
C PHE A 30 -11.76 -15.80 4.70
N PRO A 31 -13.09 -15.87 4.94
CA PRO A 31 -14.03 -16.06 3.85
C PRO A 31 -13.84 -14.93 2.81
N PRO A 32 -14.05 -15.18 1.51
CA PRO A 32 -14.10 -14.09 0.54
C PRO A 32 -15.09 -13.03 1.06
N ALA A 33 -14.64 -11.78 1.18
CA ALA A 33 -15.47 -10.71 1.68
C ALA A 33 -16.78 -10.62 0.86
N PRO A 34 -17.94 -10.31 1.46
CA PRO A 34 -19.13 -9.90 0.72
C PRO A 34 -18.76 -8.98 -0.46
N GLY A 35 -19.30 -9.24 -1.65
CA GLY A 35 -18.88 -8.55 -2.88
C GLY A 35 -17.76 -9.23 -3.67
N THR A 36 -17.51 -10.55 -3.52
CA THR A 36 -16.52 -11.24 -4.37
C THR A 36 -16.97 -11.59 -5.80
N GLY A 37 -18.22 -11.29 -6.16
CA GLY A 37 -18.73 -11.52 -7.51
C GLY A 37 -20.23 -11.23 -7.62
N PRO A 38 -20.80 -11.35 -8.82
CA PRO A 38 -22.22 -11.09 -9.06
C PRO A 38 -23.09 -12.21 -8.45
N GLY A 39 -23.59 -11.98 -7.23
CA GLY A 39 -24.56 -12.83 -6.54
C GLY A 39 -25.92 -12.17 -6.35
N LEU A 40 -26.83 -12.88 -5.67
CA LEU A 40 -28.13 -12.31 -5.29
C LEU A 40 -27.97 -11.07 -4.39
N PRO A 41 -27.13 -11.08 -3.33
CA PRO A 41 -26.94 -9.90 -2.49
C PRO A 41 -26.49 -8.67 -3.28
N GLU A 42 -25.48 -8.82 -4.14
CA GLU A 42 -24.95 -7.71 -4.97
C GLU A 42 -25.99 -7.19 -5.96
N THR A 43 -26.83 -8.08 -6.49
CA THR A 43 -27.92 -7.69 -7.41
C THR A 43 -28.98 -6.88 -6.67
N VAL A 44 -29.40 -7.32 -5.48
CA VAL A 44 -30.37 -6.61 -4.64
C VAL A 44 -29.82 -5.26 -4.18
N GLU A 45 -28.57 -5.21 -3.72
CA GLU A 45 -27.91 -3.96 -3.35
C GLU A 45 -27.79 -2.98 -4.53
N ALA A 46 -27.51 -3.46 -5.75
CA ALA A 46 -27.45 -2.59 -6.92
C ALA A 46 -28.81 -1.94 -7.23
N ILE A 47 -29.91 -2.69 -7.07
CA ILE A 47 -31.28 -2.18 -7.22
C ILE A 47 -31.58 -1.15 -6.11
N GLU A 48 -31.24 -1.46 -4.85
CA GLU A 48 -31.48 -0.55 -3.72
C GLU A 48 -30.62 0.73 -3.78
N ARG A 49 -29.37 0.64 -4.27
CA ARG A 49 -28.54 1.83 -4.55
C ARG A 49 -29.17 2.71 -5.62
N ALA A 50 -29.90 2.13 -6.57
CA ALA A 50 -30.72 2.85 -7.52
C ALA A 50 -32.01 3.42 -6.89
N ARG A 51 -32.25 3.29 -5.59
CA ARG A 51 -33.32 3.99 -4.87
C ARG A 51 -32.81 5.12 -3.97
N ILE A 52 -31.52 5.12 -3.65
CA ILE A 52 -30.91 6.15 -2.78
C ILE A 52 -30.16 7.22 -3.58
N THR A 53 -30.30 8.47 -3.16
CA THR A 53 -29.66 9.65 -3.78
C THR A 53 -28.47 10.18 -2.97
N THR A 54 -28.42 9.94 -1.66
CA THR A 54 -27.34 10.43 -0.78
C THR A 54 -25.96 9.98 -1.27
N ARG A 55 -25.03 10.93 -1.30
CA ARG A 55 -23.61 10.75 -1.62
C ARG A 55 -22.78 11.16 -0.42
N ILE A 56 -21.90 10.27 0.05
CA ILE A 56 -21.08 10.50 1.25
C ILE A 56 -19.61 10.37 0.90
N LEU A 57 -18.81 11.37 1.24
CA LEU A 57 -17.35 11.30 1.13
C LEU A 57 -16.75 11.17 2.54
N TYR A 58 -16.10 10.06 2.82
CA TYR A 58 -15.33 9.86 4.05
C TYR A 58 -13.89 10.29 3.79
N VAL A 59 -13.33 11.18 4.62
CA VAL A 59 -11.94 11.64 4.48
C VAL A 59 -11.07 11.08 5.61
N THR A 60 -9.90 10.56 5.25
CA THR A 60 -8.90 10.06 6.18
C THR A 60 -7.47 10.37 5.73
N ALA A 61 -6.47 10.25 6.62
CA ALA A 61 -5.08 10.54 6.30
C ALA A 61 -4.37 9.36 5.61
N HIS A 62 -4.55 8.14 6.10
CA HIS A 62 -3.85 6.94 5.62
C HIS A 62 -4.80 5.77 5.37
N PRO A 63 -4.41 4.80 4.52
CA PRO A 63 -5.01 3.47 4.52
C PRO A 63 -4.81 2.76 5.86
N ASP A 64 -5.91 2.35 6.51
CA ASP A 64 -6.06 1.74 7.86
C ASP A 64 -6.76 2.63 8.90
N ASP A 65 -6.80 3.95 8.68
CA ASP A 65 -7.49 4.89 9.56
C ASP A 65 -9.03 4.79 9.44
N GLU A 66 -9.52 4.28 8.31
CA GLU A 66 -10.94 4.26 8.01
C GLU A 66 -11.71 3.33 8.95
N SER A 67 -12.97 3.67 9.27
CA SER A 67 -13.85 2.72 9.95
C SER A 67 -14.53 1.82 8.93
N GLY A 68 -14.01 0.60 8.76
CA GLY A 68 -14.61 -0.41 7.88
C GLY A 68 -16.08 -0.69 8.20
N ALA A 69 -16.45 -0.74 9.49
CA ALA A 69 -17.84 -0.95 9.93
C ALA A 69 -18.78 0.19 9.50
N VAL A 70 -18.37 1.44 9.69
CA VAL A 70 -19.16 2.63 9.32
C VAL A 70 -19.32 2.71 7.81
N LEU A 71 -18.23 2.57 7.05
CA LEU A 71 -18.27 2.58 5.58
C LEU A 71 -19.20 1.49 5.04
N THR A 72 -19.12 0.28 5.61
CA THR A 72 -19.98 -0.85 5.25
C THR A 72 -21.44 -0.54 5.53
N TYR A 73 -21.78 -0.05 6.73
CA TYR A 73 -23.17 0.29 7.06
C TYR A 73 -23.73 1.37 6.12
N LEU A 74 -22.97 2.43 5.85
CA LEU A 74 -23.42 3.50 4.96
C LEU A 74 -23.62 3.02 3.51
N ALA A 75 -22.71 2.19 2.99
CA ALA A 75 -22.71 1.78 1.58
C ALA A 75 -23.57 0.55 1.27
N ARG A 76 -23.70 -0.38 2.23
CA ARG A 76 -24.41 -1.65 2.08
C ARG A 76 -25.68 -1.73 2.91
N GLY A 77 -25.70 -1.14 4.11
CA GLY A 77 -26.90 -1.08 4.94
C GLY A 77 -27.87 0.02 4.51
N LEU A 78 -27.35 1.22 4.26
CA LEU A 78 -28.12 2.38 3.82
C LEU A 78 -28.12 2.57 2.29
N HIS A 79 -27.32 1.80 1.56
CA HIS A 79 -27.20 1.86 0.10
C HIS A 79 -26.84 3.26 -0.46
N ALA A 80 -26.23 4.12 0.36
CA ALA A 80 -25.72 5.41 -0.08
C ALA A 80 -24.57 5.23 -1.09
N ASP A 81 -24.35 6.23 -1.96
CA ASP A 81 -23.15 6.25 -2.81
C ASP A 81 -21.99 6.79 -1.98
N VAL A 82 -21.13 5.91 -1.50
CA VAL A 82 -20.05 6.26 -0.57
C VAL A 82 -18.69 6.18 -1.27
N ALA A 83 -17.86 7.20 -1.03
CA ALA A 83 -16.46 7.22 -1.41
C ALA A 83 -15.56 7.46 -0.18
N LEU A 84 -14.38 6.85 -0.18
CA LEU A 84 -13.29 7.10 0.75
C LEU A 84 -12.21 7.92 0.03
N LEU A 85 -11.77 9.01 0.65
CA LEU A 85 -10.59 9.77 0.26
C LEU A 85 -9.51 9.56 1.33
N SER A 86 -8.46 8.83 0.97
CA SER A 86 -7.23 8.78 1.76
C SER A 86 -6.29 9.87 1.28
N LEU A 87 -5.77 10.73 2.16
CA LEU A 87 -4.88 11.80 1.73
C LEU A 87 -3.58 11.22 1.17
N THR A 88 -2.94 10.30 1.89
CA THR A 88 -1.72 9.63 1.46
C THR A 88 -1.98 8.19 0.98
N ARG A 89 -0.94 7.51 0.46
CA ARG A 89 -0.98 6.06 0.20
C ARG A 89 -0.36 5.23 1.33
N GLY A 90 -0.08 5.85 2.49
CA GLY A 90 0.51 5.19 3.64
C GLY A 90 1.96 4.73 3.41
N GLU A 91 2.69 5.32 2.47
CA GLU A 91 4.00 4.84 2.04
C GLU A 91 5.15 5.10 3.03
N GLY A 92 4.93 5.95 4.03
CA GLY A 92 5.90 6.29 5.07
C GLY A 92 5.83 5.38 6.30
N GLY A 93 4.82 4.52 6.36
CA GLY A 93 4.60 3.56 7.44
C GLY A 93 5.66 2.45 7.54
N GLN A 94 5.49 1.60 8.56
CA GLN A 94 6.28 0.37 8.73
C GLN A 94 5.66 -0.74 7.88
N ASN A 95 6.47 -1.60 7.25
CA ASN A 95 5.98 -2.73 6.48
C ASN A 95 6.14 -4.02 7.29
N ASP A 96 5.02 -4.62 7.69
CA ASP A 96 4.95 -5.84 8.50
C ASP A 96 5.03 -7.12 7.68
N LEU A 97 5.12 -7.05 6.34
CA LEU A 97 5.07 -8.22 5.46
C LEU A 97 6.33 -8.40 4.60
N GLY A 98 7.09 -7.32 4.36
CA GLY A 98 8.17 -7.37 3.37
C GLY A 98 9.12 -6.18 3.36
N PRO A 99 10.10 -6.21 2.44
CA PRO A 99 11.17 -5.23 2.39
C PRO A 99 10.78 -3.93 1.69
N GLU A 100 9.62 -3.87 1.03
CA GLU A 100 9.20 -2.68 0.27
C GLU A 100 8.99 -1.47 1.19
N GLN A 101 9.49 -0.31 0.76
CA GLN A 101 9.36 0.96 1.47
C GLN A 101 8.94 2.06 0.50
N ALA A 102 8.45 3.18 1.04
CA ALA A 102 8.20 4.39 0.28
C ALA A 102 7.28 4.06 -0.95
N PRO A 103 7.43 4.63 -2.16
CA PRO A 103 6.48 4.37 -3.26
C PRO A 103 6.13 2.90 -3.56
N GLN A 104 7.04 1.95 -3.32
CA GLN A 104 6.74 0.53 -3.48
C GLN A 104 5.71 0.05 -2.45
N LEU A 105 5.86 0.45 -1.19
CA LEU A 105 4.89 0.18 -0.13
C LEU A 105 3.55 0.89 -0.41
N GLY A 106 3.59 2.14 -0.88
CA GLY A 106 2.39 2.87 -1.28
C GLY A 106 1.57 2.15 -2.37
N LEU A 107 2.24 1.49 -3.32
CA LEU A 107 1.56 0.66 -4.32
C LEU A 107 0.88 -0.56 -3.69
N ILE A 108 1.55 -1.25 -2.76
CA ILE A 108 0.97 -2.40 -2.05
C ILE A 108 -0.25 -1.96 -1.23
N ARG A 109 -0.12 -0.91 -0.42
CA ARG A 109 -1.20 -0.39 0.45
C ARG A 109 -2.38 0.16 -0.35
N THR A 110 -2.12 0.69 -1.55
CA THR A 110 -3.19 1.04 -2.50
C THR A 110 -4.02 -0.19 -2.86
N GLN A 111 -3.38 -1.34 -3.10
CA GLN A 111 -4.07 -2.58 -3.46
C GLN A 111 -4.77 -3.22 -2.26
N GLU A 112 -4.17 -3.16 -1.07
CA GLU A 112 -4.80 -3.58 0.19
C GLU A 112 -6.08 -2.79 0.46
N LEU A 113 -6.03 -1.46 0.34
CA LEU A 113 -7.19 -0.61 0.54
C LEU A 113 -8.24 -0.77 -0.58
N LEU A 114 -7.82 -1.05 -1.82
CA LEU A 114 -8.75 -1.39 -2.90
C LEU A 114 -9.56 -2.65 -2.58
N GLU A 115 -8.91 -3.70 -2.07
CA GLU A 115 -9.60 -4.93 -1.67
C GLU A 115 -10.50 -4.69 -0.42
N ALA A 116 -10.03 -3.91 0.55
CA ALA A 116 -10.85 -3.52 1.71
C ALA A 116 -12.09 -2.72 1.29
N THR A 117 -11.93 -1.70 0.44
CA THR A 117 -13.03 -0.85 -0.04
C THR A 117 -14.03 -1.60 -0.92
N ARG A 118 -13.58 -2.60 -1.69
CA ARG A 118 -14.49 -3.55 -2.38
C ARG A 118 -15.35 -4.32 -1.37
N GLY A 119 -14.77 -4.77 -0.26
CA GLY A 119 -15.50 -5.38 0.84
C GLY A 119 -16.52 -4.43 1.47
N TYR A 120 -16.14 -3.19 1.78
CA TYR A 120 -17.06 -2.17 2.31
C TYR A 120 -18.15 -1.76 1.30
N GLY A 121 -17.88 -1.90 0.00
CA GLY A 121 -18.74 -1.46 -1.08
C GLY A 121 -18.61 0.03 -1.43
N VAL A 122 -17.45 0.63 -1.20
CA VAL A 122 -17.18 2.07 -1.39
C VAL A 122 -16.20 2.34 -2.53
N ARG A 123 -16.25 3.53 -3.12
CA ARG A 123 -15.23 4.01 -4.07
C ARG A 123 -14.00 4.52 -3.32
N LEU A 124 -12.84 4.51 -3.96
CA LEU A 124 -11.59 4.99 -3.36
C LEU A 124 -10.98 6.13 -4.19
N TYR A 125 -10.49 7.15 -3.51
CA TYR A 125 -9.68 8.24 -4.03
C TYR A 125 -8.43 8.43 -3.18
N PHE A 126 -7.38 8.95 -3.80
CA PHE A 126 -6.18 9.41 -3.13
C PHE A 126 -5.89 10.86 -3.47
N THR A 127 -5.22 11.60 -2.59
CA THR A 127 -4.51 12.82 -3.02
C THR A 127 -3.10 12.48 -3.49
N ARG A 128 -2.33 13.52 -3.85
CA ARG A 128 -0.89 13.43 -4.14
C ARG A 128 -0.03 13.72 -2.90
N ALA A 129 -0.62 13.77 -1.71
CA ALA A 129 0.10 13.93 -0.45
C ALA A 129 1.16 12.83 -0.29
N LYS A 130 2.37 13.25 0.10
CA LYS A 130 3.44 12.34 0.49
C LYS A 130 3.26 11.95 1.95
N ASP A 131 3.24 10.66 2.24
CA ASP A 131 3.49 10.16 3.59
C ASP A 131 5.01 10.14 3.83
N PHE A 132 5.48 11.08 4.64
CA PHE A 132 6.89 11.21 4.99
C PHE A 132 7.23 10.58 6.34
N GLY A 133 6.35 9.75 6.89
CA GLY A 133 6.49 9.14 8.20
C GLY A 133 5.74 9.90 9.29
N TYR A 134 6.02 9.57 10.55
CA TYR A 134 5.30 10.16 11.68
C TYR A 134 5.63 11.65 11.82
N SER A 135 4.72 12.51 11.39
CA SER A 135 4.73 13.93 11.75
C SER A 135 4.15 14.13 13.15
N LYS A 136 4.70 15.09 13.89
CA LYS A 136 4.25 15.46 15.24
C LYS A 136 3.24 16.60 15.26
N THR A 137 3.21 17.41 14.20
CA THR A 137 2.41 18.64 14.15
C THR A 137 1.69 18.80 12.80
N PRO A 138 0.49 19.40 12.77
CA PRO A 138 -0.18 19.72 11.53
C PRO A 138 0.60 20.76 10.71
N GLU A 139 1.33 21.69 11.35
CA GLU A 139 2.11 22.72 10.65
C GLU A 139 3.26 22.13 9.83
N GLU A 140 3.96 21.13 10.37
CA GLU A 140 4.97 20.38 9.62
C GLU A 140 4.33 19.66 8.44
N THR A 141 3.18 19.01 8.68
CA THR A 141 2.44 18.28 7.65
C THR A 141 2.01 19.20 6.52
N GLU A 142 1.35 20.31 6.82
CA GLU A 142 0.88 21.29 5.83
C GLU A 142 2.04 21.90 5.06
N ARG A 143 3.20 22.11 5.70
CA ARG A 143 4.41 22.59 5.01
C ARG A 143 4.92 21.58 3.98
N VAL A 144 4.89 20.28 4.27
CA VAL A 144 5.36 19.23 3.36
C VAL A 144 4.34 18.95 2.26
N TRP A 145 3.06 18.89 2.60
CA TRP A 145 1.97 18.63 1.66
C TRP A 145 1.71 19.82 0.72
N GLY A 146 1.82 21.04 1.23
CA GLY A 146 1.54 22.27 0.50
C GLY A 146 0.11 22.38 -0.02
N ASP A 147 -0.14 23.44 -0.81
CA ASP A 147 -1.47 23.74 -1.34
C ASP A 147 -2.03 22.65 -2.28
N GLN A 148 -1.16 21.80 -2.83
CA GLN A 148 -1.54 20.75 -3.78
C GLN A 148 -2.53 19.75 -3.17
N VAL A 149 -2.36 19.39 -1.89
CA VAL A 149 -3.24 18.42 -1.23
C VAL A 149 -4.63 18.99 -1.03
N LEU A 150 -4.71 20.25 -0.58
CA LEU A 150 -5.98 20.95 -0.46
C LEU A 150 -6.69 21.10 -1.82
N GLU A 151 -5.94 21.40 -2.89
CA GLU A 151 -6.47 21.43 -4.25
C GLU A 151 -7.03 20.06 -4.70
N ASP A 152 -6.32 18.97 -4.38
CA ASP A 152 -6.77 17.60 -4.70
C ASP A 152 -8.06 17.24 -3.95
N MET A 153 -8.17 17.60 -2.67
CA MET A 153 -9.40 17.44 -1.88
C MET A 153 -10.57 18.19 -2.52
N VAL A 154 -10.36 19.46 -2.91
CA VAL A 154 -11.38 20.27 -3.60
C VAL A 154 -11.80 19.62 -4.92
N ARG A 155 -10.84 19.07 -5.69
CA ARG A 155 -11.13 18.38 -6.95
C ARG A 155 -11.99 17.13 -6.72
N VAL A 156 -11.68 16.34 -5.69
CA VAL A 156 -12.50 15.16 -5.32
C VAL A 156 -13.91 15.61 -4.90
N ILE A 157 -14.05 16.66 -4.10
CA ILE A 157 -15.37 17.16 -3.67
C ILE A 157 -16.18 17.67 -4.87
N ARG A 158 -15.59 18.45 -5.78
CA ARG A 158 -16.29 18.98 -6.97
C ARG A 158 -16.66 17.90 -8.01
N GLY A 159 -15.80 16.88 -8.16
CA GLY A 159 -16.08 15.74 -9.03
C GLY A 159 -17.07 14.74 -8.43
N PHE A 160 -16.90 14.37 -7.16
CA PHE A 160 -17.77 13.40 -6.48
C PHE A 160 -19.11 14.01 -6.04
N ARG A 161 -19.16 15.30 -5.72
CA ARG A 161 -20.36 16.04 -5.30
C ARG A 161 -21.09 15.40 -4.11
N PRO A 162 -20.44 15.28 -2.94
CA PRO A 162 -21.06 14.71 -1.76
C PRO A 162 -22.18 15.61 -1.20
N ASN A 163 -23.24 15.01 -0.65
CA ASN A 163 -24.18 15.71 0.23
C ASN A 163 -23.61 15.83 1.65
N VAL A 164 -22.84 14.81 2.05
CA VAL A 164 -22.24 14.68 3.37
C VAL A 164 -20.74 14.40 3.23
N VAL A 165 -19.93 15.10 4.00
CA VAL A 165 -18.51 14.78 4.18
C VAL A 165 -18.29 14.34 5.62
N ILE A 166 -17.76 13.13 5.82
CA ILE A 166 -17.36 12.64 7.15
C ILE A 166 -15.88 12.98 7.34
N ASN A 167 -15.60 13.86 8.29
CA ASN A 167 -14.27 14.20 8.74
C ASN A 167 -13.77 13.12 9.70
N GLY A 168 -13.01 12.15 9.20
CA GLY A 168 -12.55 11.00 9.98
C GLY A 168 -11.63 11.38 11.16
N TRP A 169 -11.10 12.61 11.14
CA TRP A 169 -10.18 13.16 12.15
C TRP A 169 -10.64 14.52 12.68
N GLY A 170 -11.94 14.84 12.56
CA GLY A 170 -12.51 16.06 13.13
C GLY A 170 -12.31 16.16 14.64
N GLY A 171 -11.96 17.35 15.13
CA GLY A 171 -11.68 17.60 16.56
C GLY A 171 -10.41 16.93 17.12
N VAL A 172 -9.57 16.32 16.27
CA VAL A 172 -8.30 15.71 16.72
C VAL A 172 -7.19 16.75 16.72
N HIS A 173 -6.61 16.96 17.91
CA HIS A 173 -5.58 18.00 18.15
C HIS A 173 -4.29 17.43 18.79
N ALA A 174 -4.13 16.10 18.77
CA ALA A 174 -2.97 15.43 19.35
C ALA A 174 -2.64 14.14 18.57
N GLY A 175 -1.42 13.62 18.78
CA GLY A 175 -0.93 12.43 18.09
C GLY A 175 -0.33 12.78 16.73
N HIS A 176 -0.54 11.94 15.73
CA HIS A 176 0.10 12.07 14.42
C HIS A 176 -0.38 13.33 13.67
N GLY A 177 0.55 14.19 13.26
CA GLY A 177 0.32 15.44 12.54
C GLY A 177 -0.48 15.30 11.24
N HIS A 178 -0.35 14.17 10.53
CA HIS A 178 -1.17 13.87 9.35
C HIS A 178 -2.66 13.77 9.69
N HIS A 179 -3.00 13.21 10.85
CA HIS A 179 -4.40 13.09 11.30
C HIS A 179 -4.96 14.47 11.64
N GLN A 180 -4.17 15.27 12.37
CA GLN A 180 -4.54 16.64 12.74
C GLN A 180 -4.74 17.50 11.49
N ALA A 181 -3.81 17.44 10.52
CA ALA A 181 -3.92 18.18 9.26
C ALA A 181 -5.12 17.70 8.42
N ALA A 182 -5.38 16.40 8.34
CA ALA A 182 -6.58 15.88 7.66
C ALA A 182 -7.87 16.41 8.30
N GLY A 183 -7.92 16.46 9.64
CA GLY A 183 -9.00 17.04 10.42
C GLY A 183 -9.24 18.51 10.10
N LEU A 184 -8.17 19.31 10.02
CA LEU A 184 -8.22 20.76 9.74
C LEU A 184 -8.53 21.08 8.27
N LEU A 185 -7.97 20.32 7.34
CA LEU A 185 -8.09 20.57 5.90
C LEU A 185 -9.45 20.15 5.33
N THR A 186 -10.13 19.17 5.95
CA THR A 186 -11.43 18.68 5.48
C THR A 186 -12.51 19.78 5.40
N PRO A 187 -12.84 20.51 6.50
CA PRO A 187 -13.82 21.59 6.43
C PRO A 187 -13.37 22.73 5.51
N LYS A 188 -12.06 23.03 5.46
CA LYS A 188 -11.48 24.03 4.53
C LYS A 188 -11.69 23.63 3.07
N ALA A 189 -11.48 22.36 2.72
CA ALA A 189 -11.71 21.84 1.37
C ALA A 189 -13.18 21.93 0.96
N VAL A 190 -14.10 21.67 1.89
CA VAL A 190 -15.55 21.81 1.65
C VAL A 190 -15.90 23.27 1.33
N GLN A 191 -15.39 24.22 2.11
CA GLN A 191 -15.60 25.66 1.86
C GLN A 191 -15.05 26.10 0.50
N LEU A 192 -13.82 25.69 0.16
CA LEU A 192 -13.20 26.03 -1.12
C LEU A 192 -13.86 25.32 -2.32
N ALA A 193 -14.44 24.14 -2.11
CA ALA A 193 -15.21 23.46 -3.15
C ALA A 193 -16.45 24.25 -3.53
N ALA A 194 -17.09 24.94 -2.59
CA ALA A 194 -18.23 25.82 -2.83
C ALA A 194 -17.83 27.19 -3.43
N ASP A 195 -16.58 27.64 -3.24
CA ASP A 195 -16.12 28.95 -3.70
C ASP A 195 -15.83 29.00 -5.22
N ALA A 196 -16.65 29.77 -5.95
CA ALA A 196 -16.47 30.02 -7.38
C ALA A 196 -15.17 30.76 -7.76
N SER A 197 -14.56 31.47 -6.81
CA SER A 197 -13.28 32.16 -7.00
C SER A 197 -12.09 31.20 -6.96
N PHE A 198 -12.21 30.07 -6.25
CA PHE A 198 -11.16 29.07 -6.17
C PHE A 198 -11.02 28.28 -7.49
N LYS A 199 -9.89 28.45 -8.18
CA LYS A 199 -9.60 27.84 -9.47
C LYS A 199 -8.65 26.64 -9.32
N LEU A 200 -9.08 25.50 -9.87
CA LEU A 200 -8.26 24.30 -9.95
C LEU A 200 -7.19 24.46 -11.03
N ARG A 201 -5.94 24.06 -10.74
CA ARG A 201 -4.85 24.08 -11.72
C ARG A 201 -5.07 22.98 -12.75
N GLY A 202 -4.80 23.28 -14.02
CA GLY A 202 -4.91 22.30 -15.10
C GLY A 202 -6.34 21.82 -15.44
N SER A 203 -7.39 22.42 -14.88
CA SER A 203 -8.76 22.25 -15.39
C SER A 203 -9.02 23.20 -16.55
N SER A 204 -9.61 22.72 -17.64
CA SER A 204 -10.20 23.60 -18.66
C SER A 204 -11.48 24.24 -18.10
N GLN A 205 -11.86 25.43 -18.60
CA GLN A 205 -13.15 26.05 -18.26
C GLN A 205 -14.36 25.17 -18.66
N GLU A 206 -14.12 24.19 -19.53
CA GLU A 206 -15.12 23.25 -20.03
C GLU A 206 -15.22 21.96 -19.19
N ASP A 207 -14.35 21.75 -18.20
CA ASP A 207 -14.40 20.56 -17.33
C ASP A 207 -15.60 20.68 -16.36
N PRO A 208 -16.68 19.91 -16.55
CA PRO A 208 -17.88 20.01 -15.72
C PRO A 208 -17.64 19.56 -14.28
N ASP A 209 -16.56 18.82 -14.01
CA ASP A 209 -16.19 18.33 -12.68
C ASP A 209 -15.33 19.35 -11.91
N SER A 210 -14.97 20.47 -12.56
CA SER A 210 -14.27 21.61 -11.94
C SER A 210 -15.22 22.67 -11.36
N ALA A 211 -16.52 22.56 -11.65
CA ALA A 211 -17.54 23.52 -11.21
C ALA A 211 -17.71 23.52 -9.68
N PRO A 212 -17.99 24.68 -9.06
CA PRO A 212 -18.23 24.76 -7.62
C PRO A 212 -19.35 23.84 -7.15
N TRP A 213 -19.23 23.34 -5.92
CA TRP A 213 -20.19 22.44 -5.29
C TRP A 213 -20.35 22.76 -3.80
N GLY A 214 -21.60 22.97 -3.36
CA GLY A 214 -21.94 23.28 -1.96
C GLY A 214 -22.38 24.73 -1.71
N ASP A 215 -22.40 25.59 -2.74
CA ASP A 215 -22.81 26.99 -2.66
C ASP A 215 -24.33 27.17 -2.52
N ARG A 216 -25.12 26.34 -3.21
CA ARG A 216 -26.59 26.40 -3.18
C ARG A 216 -27.21 25.57 -2.05
N LYS A 217 -26.77 24.31 -1.93
CA LYS A 217 -27.10 23.42 -0.81
C LYS A 217 -25.79 23.08 -0.09
N PRO A 218 -25.53 23.64 1.09
CA PRO A 218 -24.31 23.39 1.84
C PRO A 218 -24.08 21.90 2.07
N VAL A 219 -22.86 21.45 1.81
CA VAL A 219 -22.41 20.11 2.19
C VAL A 219 -22.37 20.02 3.70
N VAL A 220 -22.99 19.00 4.27
CA VAL A 220 -22.98 18.78 5.73
C VAL A 220 -21.68 18.08 6.11
N VAL A 221 -20.92 18.67 7.03
CA VAL A 221 -19.71 18.05 7.58
C VAL A 221 -20.03 17.36 8.90
N LEU A 222 -19.65 16.10 9.01
CA LEU A 222 -19.88 15.26 10.18
C LEU A 222 -18.57 14.81 10.81
N ASP A 223 -18.50 14.84 12.13
CA ASP A 223 -17.45 14.18 12.91
C ASP A 223 -17.85 12.75 13.27
N LEU A 224 -16.82 11.95 13.51
CA LEU A 224 -16.95 10.56 13.91
C LEU A 224 -16.48 10.39 15.37
N ASP A 225 -17.42 10.16 16.29
CA ASP A 225 -17.09 9.91 17.69
C ASP A 225 -16.94 8.40 17.95
N ARG A 226 -15.73 7.98 18.33
CA ARG A 226 -15.35 6.61 18.70
C ARG A 226 -14.88 6.50 20.16
N SER A 227 -15.24 7.48 21.00
CA SER A 227 -14.93 7.46 22.43
C SER A 227 -15.67 6.33 23.15
N GLU A 228 -15.36 6.12 24.43
CA GLU A 228 -16.02 5.06 25.22
C GLU A 228 -17.52 5.32 25.45
N ALA A 229 -17.94 6.59 25.37
CA ALA A 229 -19.33 7.02 25.47
C ALA A 229 -19.62 8.01 24.33
N PRO A 230 -19.76 7.51 23.10
CA PRO A 230 -19.83 8.36 21.91
C PRO A 230 -21.12 9.18 21.89
N LYS A 231 -21.01 10.44 21.43
CA LYS A 231 -22.10 11.41 21.37
C LYS A 231 -22.62 11.59 19.94
N GLY A 232 -23.91 11.88 19.82
CA GLY A 232 -24.58 12.07 18.53
C GLY A 232 -25.46 10.89 18.14
N TYR A 233 -25.63 10.68 16.85
CA TYR A 233 -26.42 9.57 16.31
C TYR A 233 -25.61 8.27 16.34
N LEU A 234 -25.97 7.36 17.25
CA LEU A 234 -25.36 6.03 17.32
C LEU A 234 -25.69 5.22 16.08
N LEU A 235 -24.66 4.70 15.43
CA LEU A 235 -24.82 3.85 14.25
C LEU A 235 -25.13 2.41 14.65
N PRO A 236 -26.11 1.74 14.02
CA PRO A 236 -26.46 0.35 14.31
C PRO A 236 -25.50 -0.62 13.60
N LEU A 237 -24.21 -0.54 13.95
CA LEU A 237 -23.14 -1.29 13.28
C LEU A 237 -23.21 -2.80 13.54
N ASP A 238 -23.86 -3.19 14.63
CA ASP A 238 -23.99 -4.59 15.07
C ASP A 238 -25.32 -5.23 14.61
N ASP A 239 -26.16 -4.49 13.87
CA ASP A 239 -27.34 -5.04 13.19
C ASP A 239 -26.93 -6.05 12.11
N ILE A 240 -27.65 -7.17 12.05
CA ILE A 240 -27.37 -8.26 11.10
C ILE A 240 -28.00 -7.94 9.74
N SER A 241 -27.17 -7.96 8.70
CA SER A 241 -27.63 -7.84 7.31
C SER A 241 -28.56 -9.00 6.95
N PRO A 242 -29.78 -8.73 6.45
CA PRO A 242 -30.69 -9.79 6.00
C PRO A 242 -30.20 -10.52 4.74
N LEU A 243 -29.27 -9.91 3.98
CA LEU A 243 -28.72 -10.50 2.76
C LEU A 243 -27.48 -11.35 3.03
N TYR A 244 -26.62 -10.91 3.95
CA TYR A 244 -25.33 -11.56 4.20
C TYR A 244 -25.31 -12.42 5.48
N GLY A 245 -26.29 -12.28 6.38
CA GLY A 245 -26.32 -13.00 7.64
C GLY A 245 -25.20 -12.62 8.62
N LYS A 246 -24.51 -11.50 8.37
CA LYS A 246 -23.44 -10.94 9.20
C LYS A 246 -23.80 -9.51 9.61
N SER A 247 -23.32 -9.09 10.76
CA SER A 247 -23.39 -7.68 11.16
C SER A 247 -22.57 -6.79 10.21
N TRP A 248 -22.94 -5.52 10.09
CA TRP A 248 -22.15 -4.55 9.30
C TRP A 248 -20.72 -4.43 9.80
N ARG A 249 -20.53 -4.57 11.11
CA ARG A 249 -19.20 -4.63 11.73
C ARG A 249 -18.41 -5.84 11.28
N GLU A 250 -18.97 -7.06 11.30
CA GLU A 250 -18.26 -8.26 10.85
C GLU A 250 -17.85 -8.16 9.38
N ILE A 251 -18.75 -7.70 8.50
CA ILE A 251 -18.44 -7.49 7.08
C ILE A 251 -17.30 -6.46 6.92
N GLY A 252 -17.38 -5.35 7.68
CA GLY A 252 -16.34 -4.34 7.71
C GLY A 252 -15.00 -4.87 8.22
N LEU A 253 -14.98 -5.70 9.25
CA LEU A 253 -13.74 -6.24 9.80
C LEU A 253 -13.11 -7.31 8.91
N ASP A 254 -13.91 -8.16 8.26
CA ASP A 254 -13.43 -9.12 7.26
C ASP A 254 -12.71 -8.41 6.10
N ALA A 255 -13.24 -7.26 5.68
CA ALA A 255 -12.65 -6.44 4.64
C ALA A 255 -11.40 -5.66 5.12
N PHE A 256 -11.44 -5.12 6.34
CA PHE A 256 -10.33 -4.40 6.96
C PHE A 256 -9.09 -5.29 7.17
N ALA A 257 -9.27 -6.60 7.28
CA ALA A 257 -8.18 -7.59 7.34
C ALA A 257 -7.23 -7.58 6.11
N ASN A 258 -7.60 -6.90 5.01
CA ASN A 258 -6.72 -6.76 3.85
C ASN A 258 -5.53 -5.83 4.06
N HIS A 259 -5.50 -5.00 5.13
CA HIS A 259 -4.35 -4.17 5.50
C HIS A 259 -3.20 -5.00 6.11
N ARG A 260 -2.65 -5.94 5.34
CA ARG A 260 -1.70 -6.95 5.82
C ARG A 260 -0.34 -6.32 6.14
N THR A 261 0.15 -5.41 5.29
CA THR A 261 1.41 -4.69 5.54
C THR A 261 1.37 -3.79 6.78
N GLN A 262 0.20 -3.54 7.36
CA GLN A 262 0.01 -2.76 8.60
C GLN A 262 0.01 -3.63 9.86
N GLY A 263 0.10 -4.96 9.72
CA GLY A 263 0.03 -5.88 10.87
C GLY A 263 -1.37 -5.99 11.49
N ILE A 264 -2.42 -5.55 10.78
CA ILE A 264 -3.75 -5.36 11.37
C ILE A 264 -4.39 -6.65 11.87
N THR A 265 -3.98 -7.81 11.32
CA THR A 265 -4.47 -9.13 11.71
C THR A 265 -4.32 -9.38 13.22
N GLY A 266 -3.22 -8.92 13.82
CA GLY A 266 -2.99 -9.00 15.27
C GLY A 266 -3.93 -8.10 16.09
N PHE A 267 -4.55 -7.11 15.45
CA PHE A 267 -5.43 -6.12 16.06
C PHE A 267 -6.93 -6.36 15.80
N LEU A 268 -7.30 -7.28 14.91
CA LEU A 268 -8.71 -7.58 14.59
C LEU A 268 -9.54 -8.02 15.81
N GLY A 269 -8.90 -8.59 16.85
CA GLY A 269 -9.53 -8.94 18.13
C GLY A 269 -9.72 -7.78 19.10
N SER A 270 -9.23 -6.58 18.76
CA SER A 270 -9.20 -5.43 19.66
C SER A 270 -10.61 -4.93 20.04
N PRO A 271 -10.85 -4.58 21.32
CA PRO A 271 -12.06 -3.87 21.73
C PRO A 271 -12.24 -2.54 21.01
N PHE A 272 -11.16 -1.87 20.60
CA PHE A 272 -11.20 -0.59 19.90
C PHE A 272 -12.04 -0.66 18.61
N LEU A 273 -11.84 -1.70 17.80
CA LEU A 273 -12.60 -1.92 16.55
C LEU A 273 -14.07 -2.33 16.78
N ARG A 274 -14.44 -2.63 18.03
CA ARG A 274 -15.80 -3.05 18.45
C ARG A 274 -16.55 -1.97 19.23
N ARG A 275 -15.95 -0.79 19.42
CA ARG A 275 -16.64 0.32 20.09
C ARG A 275 -17.87 0.74 19.30
N ALA A 276 -18.87 1.23 20.02
CA ALA A 276 -19.97 1.98 19.43
C ALA A 276 -19.38 3.23 18.73
N VAL A 277 -20.04 3.66 17.65
CA VAL A 277 -19.60 4.82 16.89
C VAL A 277 -20.81 5.70 16.64
N ALA A 278 -20.66 7.00 16.85
CA ALA A 278 -21.69 7.98 16.59
C ALA A 278 -21.24 8.99 15.54
N LEU A 279 -22.22 9.55 14.82
CA LEU A 279 -22.03 10.70 13.94
C LEU A 279 -22.65 11.94 14.56
N GLN A 280 -21.95 13.06 14.46
CA GLN A 280 -22.43 14.37 14.90
C GLN A 280 -22.07 15.43 13.86
N ARG A 281 -22.82 16.54 13.81
CA ARG A 281 -22.46 17.65 12.91
C ARG A 281 -21.30 18.43 13.51
N GLU A 282 -20.32 18.76 12.67
CA GLU A 282 -19.15 19.56 13.09
C GLU A 282 -19.55 20.99 13.50
N ASP A 283 -20.66 21.51 12.96
CA ASP A 283 -21.24 22.81 13.33
C ASP A 283 -22.05 22.81 14.65
N GLY A 284 -22.09 21.68 15.36
CA GLY A 284 -22.82 21.53 16.63
C GLY A 284 -24.34 21.38 16.48
N GLY A 285 -24.88 21.36 15.26
CA GLY A 285 -26.30 21.10 15.02
C GLY A 285 -26.72 19.65 15.30
N GLN A 286 -28.02 19.42 15.43
CA GLN A 286 -28.56 18.06 15.52
C GLN A 286 -28.47 17.36 14.16
N LEU A 287 -27.99 16.11 14.14
CA LEU A 287 -27.98 15.27 12.94
C LEU A 287 -29.36 14.64 12.73
N ASP A 288 -29.99 14.90 11.58
CA ASP A 288 -31.11 14.12 11.05
C ASP A 288 -30.56 12.87 10.35
N PRO A 289 -30.81 11.64 10.86
CA PRO A 289 -30.33 10.41 10.22
C PRO A 289 -30.86 10.20 8.80
N GLY A 290 -32.02 10.79 8.45
CA GLY A 290 -32.59 10.73 7.11
C GLY A 290 -31.66 11.30 6.02
N LEU A 291 -30.75 12.20 6.40
CA LEU A 291 -29.72 12.74 5.50
C LEU A 291 -28.78 11.65 4.95
N LEU A 292 -28.50 10.61 5.74
CA LEU A 292 -27.57 9.54 5.37
C LEU A 292 -28.13 8.61 4.28
N ALA A 293 -29.44 8.60 4.07
CA ALA A 293 -30.11 7.71 3.12
C ALA A 293 -31.41 8.32 2.58
N GLN A 294 -31.30 9.36 1.75
CA GLN A 294 -32.46 9.98 1.13
C GLN A 294 -33.00 9.08 -0.01
N PRO A 295 -34.30 8.71 0.03
CA PRO A 295 -34.91 7.92 -1.03
C PRO A 295 -35.07 8.74 -2.31
N LEU A 296 -35.43 8.05 -3.40
CA LEU A 296 -35.75 8.66 -4.68
C LEU A 296 -37.09 9.43 -4.57
N GLY A 297 -37.00 10.66 -4.08
CA GLY A 297 -38.09 11.64 -4.02
C GLY A 297 -38.09 12.58 -5.23
N PRO A 298 -38.46 13.87 -5.07
CA PRO A 298 -38.10 14.90 -6.04
C PRO A 298 -36.61 14.79 -6.31
N LEU A 299 -36.19 14.64 -7.57
CA LEU A 299 -34.77 14.79 -7.92
C LEU A 299 -34.37 16.23 -7.62
N ASP A 300 -34.01 16.52 -6.37
CA ASP A 300 -33.51 17.78 -5.81
C ASP A 300 -34.10 19.08 -6.42
N GLU A 301 -34.82 19.82 -5.58
CA GLU A 301 -35.62 21.06 -5.72
C GLU A 301 -35.14 22.24 -6.60
N ASP A 302 -34.44 21.99 -7.70
CA ASP A 302 -34.13 22.96 -8.74
C ASP A 302 -35.34 23.29 -9.64
N TYR A 303 -36.51 22.77 -9.29
CA TYR A 303 -37.82 23.06 -9.90
C TYR A 303 -38.87 23.61 -8.91
N GLU A 304 -38.47 24.32 -7.85
CA GLU A 304 -39.44 25.10 -7.03
C GLU A 304 -40.11 26.26 -7.78
N ILE A 305 -39.78 26.48 -9.05
CA ILE A 305 -40.63 27.22 -9.97
C ILE A 305 -41.28 26.21 -10.94
N GLY A 306 -42.29 25.47 -10.45
CA GLY A 306 -43.34 24.94 -11.32
C GLY A 306 -43.53 23.43 -11.46
N ASN A 307 -43.12 22.58 -10.52
CA ASN A 307 -43.53 21.15 -10.40
C ASN A 307 -43.88 20.46 -11.75
N MET A 308 -42.89 20.29 -12.63
CA MET A 308 -43.05 19.71 -13.98
C MET A 308 -43.32 18.20 -14.00
N GLY A 309 -43.99 17.64 -13.00
CA GLY A 309 -44.33 16.21 -12.97
C GLY A 309 -43.13 15.28 -12.74
N VAL A 310 -41.97 15.78 -12.28
CA VAL A 310 -40.79 14.96 -11.94
C VAL A 310 -41.07 14.10 -10.71
N ASP A 311 -41.77 14.61 -9.68
CA ASP A 311 -42.01 13.84 -8.45
C ASP A 311 -42.91 12.63 -8.66
N PRO A 312 -44.06 12.72 -9.37
CA PRO A 312 -44.85 11.53 -9.70
C PRO A 312 -44.06 10.49 -10.53
N LEU A 313 -43.22 10.96 -11.45
CA LEU A 313 -42.34 10.07 -12.24
C LEU A 313 -41.31 9.38 -11.35
N MET A 314 -40.65 10.09 -10.44
CA MET A 314 -39.65 9.50 -9.53
C MET A 314 -40.26 8.54 -8.52
N ARG A 315 -41.46 8.83 -8.01
CA ARG A 315 -42.22 7.87 -7.20
C ARG A 315 -42.55 6.60 -7.98
N THR A 316 -42.87 6.75 -9.27
CA THR A 316 -43.10 5.59 -10.16
C THR A 316 -41.81 4.80 -10.37
N VAL A 317 -40.67 5.48 -10.61
CA VAL A 317 -39.36 4.84 -10.71
C VAL A 317 -39.04 4.08 -9.42
N ASP A 318 -39.21 4.69 -8.24
CA ASP A 318 -38.97 4.00 -6.96
C ASP A 318 -39.85 2.76 -6.79
N ALA A 319 -41.15 2.87 -7.07
CA ALA A 319 -42.07 1.74 -7.00
C ALA A 319 -41.65 0.60 -7.94
N THR A 320 -41.19 0.91 -9.15
CA THR A 320 -40.69 -0.10 -10.10
C THR A 320 -39.37 -0.74 -9.64
N LEU A 321 -38.52 0.01 -8.94
CA LEU A 321 -37.29 -0.54 -8.35
C LEU A 321 -37.59 -1.44 -7.15
N VAL A 322 -38.59 -1.10 -6.33
CA VAL A 322 -39.10 -1.99 -5.27
C VAL A 322 -39.62 -3.29 -5.87
N ALA A 323 -40.42 -3.22 -6.94
CA ALA A 323 -40.90 -4.41 -7.64
C ALA A 323 -39.75 -5.25 -8.21
N ALA A 324 -38.72 -4.60 -8.78
CA ALA A 324 -37.53 -5.29 -9.29
C ALA A 324 -36.78 -6.03 -8.18
N ARG A 325 -36.59 -5.39 -7.03
CA ARG A 325 -35.95 -5.99 -5.85
C ARG A 325 -36.72 -7.20 -5.36
N ASP A 326 -38.03 -7.07 -5.18
CA ASP A 326 -38.87 -8.16 -4.67
C ASP A 326 -38.89 -9.35 -5.64
N ALA A 327 -38.87 -9.09 -6.95
CA ALA A 327 -38.71 -10.12 -7.97
C ALA A 327 -37.33 -10.80 -7.89
N ALA A 328 -36.25 -10.03 -7.75
CA ALA A 328 -34.89 -10.57 -7.60
C ALA A 328 -34.76 -11.46 -6.36
N LEU A 329 -35.36 -11.07 -5.22
CA LEU A 329 -35.40 -11.87 -3.99
C LEU A 329 -36.15 -13.20 -4.18
N ARG A 330 -37.13 -13.26 -5.09
CA ARG A 330 -37.81 -14.50 -5.49
C ARG A 330 -37.10 -15.25 -6.62
N LEU A 331 -35.93 -14.78 -7.06
CA LEU A 331 -35.16 -15.28 -8.20
C LEU A 331 -35.92 -15.20 -9.55
N ASP A 332 -36.93 -14.34 -9.65
CA ASP A 332 -37.67 -14.07 -10.89
C ASP A 332 -36.92 -12.99 -11.70
N TRP A 333 -35.86 -13.42 -12.37
CA TRP A 333 -34.98 -12.51 -13.12
C TRP A 333 -35.70 -11.83 -14.29
N LYS A 334 -36.70 -12.48 -14.88
CA LYS A 334 -37.49 -11.91 -15.97
C LYS A 334 -38.36 -10.76 -15.46
N ALA A 335 -39.08 -10.96 -14.35
CA ALA A 335 -39.87 -9.88 -13.76
C ALA A 335 -38.99 -8.74 -13.21
N ALA A 336 -37.82 -9.08 -12.63
CA ALA A 336 -36.85 -8.09 -12.19
C ALA A 336 -36.32 -7.25 -13.35
N ALA A 337 -35.97 -7.88 -14.49
CA ALA A 337 -35.50 -7.19 -15.69
C ALA A 337 -36.58 -6.27 -16.26
N GLY A 338 -37.81 -6.76 -16.39
CA GLY A 338 -38.94 -5.95 -16.89
C GLY A 338 -39.23 -4.73 -16.01
N SER A 339 -39.11 -4.89 -14.69
CA SER A 339 -39.28 -3.79 -13.73
C SER A 339 -38.15 -2.75 -13.84
N LEU A 340 -36.90 -3.18 -13.98
CA LEU A 340 -35.75 -2.29 -14.21
C LEU A 340 -35.82 -1.56 -15.56
N VAL A 341 -36.24 -2.24 -16.63
CA VAL A 341 -36.48 -1.63 -17.93
C VAL A 341 -37.56 -0.55 -17.83
N THR A 342 -38.63 -0.82 -17.08
CA THR A 342 -39.68 0.17 -16.84
C THR A 342 -39.14 1.38 -16.09
N ALA A 343 -38.35 1.15 -15.04
CA ALA A 343 -37.69 2.21 -14.27
C ALA A 343 -36.79 3.08 -15.17
N GLY A 344 -35.95 2.45 -16.01
CA GLY A 344 -35.07 3.13 -16.95
C GLY A 344 -35.84 3.96 -18.00
N ARG A 345 -36.89 3.39 -18.60
CA ARG A 345 -37.77 4.14 -19.53
C ARG A 345 -38.43 5.34 -18.86
N LYS A 346 -38.90 5.20 -17.61
CA LYS A 346 -39.52 6.30 -16.85
C LYS A 346 -38.53 7.42 -16.52
N ILE A 347 -37.26 7.09 -16.24
CA ILE A 347 -36.20 8.10 -16.14
C ILE A 347 -36.01 8.86 -17.47
N ASN A 348 -36.15 8.19 -18.61
CA ASN A 348 -35.98 8.82 -19.93
C ASN A 348 -37.14 9.76 -20.30
N GLU A 349 -38.29 9.65 -19.63
CA GLU A 349 -39.43 10.56 -19.80
C GLU A 349 -39.23 11.91 -19.09
N VAL A 350 -38.24 12.02 -18.18
CA VAL A 350 -37.95 13.27 -17.48
C VAL A 350 -37.36 14.28 -18.47
N PRO A 351 -38.01 15.46 -18.67
CA PRO A 351 -37.53 16.45 -19.63
C PRO A 351 -36.11 16.93 -19.29
N VAL A 352 -35.18 16.76 -20.23
CA VAL A 352 -33.83 17.34 -20.17
C VAL A 352 -33.75 18.44 -21.24
N PRO A 353 -33.55 19.71 -20.87
CA PRO A 353 -33.41 20.79 -21.85
C PRO A 353 -32.24 20.50 -22.82
N SER A 354 -32.46 20.78 -24.10
CA SER A 354 -31.44 20.62 -25.15
C SER A 354 -30.20 21.46 -24.83
N ASN A 355 -29.03 20.83 -24.88
CA ASN A 355 -27.72 21.47 -24.71
C ASN A 355 -27.52 22.61 -25.72
N SER A 356 -27.83 23.84 -25.32
CA SER A 356 -27.26 25.06 -25.89
C SER A 356 -26.31 25.66 -24.85
N ALA A 357 -25.33 26.47 -25.28
CA ALA A 357 -24.18 26.89 -24.49
C ALA A 357 -24.46 27.76 -23.23
N GLN A 358 -25.70 27.82 -22.75
CA GLN A 358 -26.12 28.55 -21.54
C GLN A 358 -27.21 27.76 -20.77
N VAL A 359 -26.99 26.48 -20.46
CA VAL A 359 -27.89 25.73 -19.56
C VAL A 359 -27.78 26.29 -18.15
N PRO A 360 -28.88 26.75 -17.50
CA PRO A 360 -28.84 27.20 -16.12
C PRO A 360 -28.26 26.11 -15.20
N ALA A 361 -27.46 26.50 -14.20
CA ALA A 361 -26.86 25.56 -13.24
C ALA A 361 -27.85 24.55 -12.62
N PRO A 362 -29.10 24.93 -12.26
CA PRO A 362 -30.12 23.99 -11.79
C PRO A 362 -30.40 22.82 -12.76
N VAL A 363 -30.56 23.15 -14.04
CA VAL A 363 -30.86 22.19 -15.11
C VAL A 363 -29.66 21.27 -15.37
N ALA A 364 -28.46 21.84 -15.39
CA ALA A 364 -27.23 21.05 -15.55
C ALA A 364 -26.99 20.11 -14.36
N TYR A 365 -27.42 20.48 -13.16
CA TYR A 365 -27.35 19.60 -11.99
C TYR A 365 -28.30 18.41 -12.11
N LEU A 366 -29.58 18.67 -12.45
CA LEU A 366 -30.59 17.64 -12.67
C LEU A 366 -30.16 16.64 -13.75
N ALA A 367 -29.69 17.11 -14.90
CA ALA A 367 -29.21 16.25 -15.98
C ALA A 367 -28.10 15.28 -15.53
N ARG A 368 -27.17 15.76 -14.69
CA ARG A 368 -26.12 14.91 -14.10
C ARG A 368 -26.70 13.92 -13.10
N SER A 369 -27.66 14.34 -12.27
CA SER A 369 -28.33 13.46 -11.30
C SER A 369 -29.08 12.33 -12.01
N LEU A 370 -29.86 12.65 -13.04
CA LEU A 370 -30.55 11.69 -13.91
C LEU A 370 -29.58 10.73 -14.60
N LYS A 371 -28.46 11.24 -15.14
CA LYS A 371 -27.41 10.41 -15.75
C LYS A 371 -26.87 9.38 -14.76
N ARG A 372 -26.46 9.82 -13.56
CA ARG A 372 -25.98 8.91 -12.50
C ARG A 372 -27.04 7.90 -12.10
N LYS A 373 -28.30 8.31 -12.09
CA LYS A 373 -29.42 7.44 -11.76
C LYS A 373 -29.61 6.34 -12.81
N ARG A 374 -29.55 6.71 -14.09
CA ARG A 374 -29.56 5.77 -15.21
C ARG A 374 -28.39 4.79 -15.11
N GLU A 375 -27.18 5.27 -14.85
CA GLU A 375 -25.99 4.42 -14.67
C GLU A 375 -26.18 3.36 -13.54
N LYS A 376 -26.84 3.72 -12.43
CA LYS A 376 -27.17 2.76 -11.36
C LYS A 376 -28.22 1.72 -11.81
N ILE A 377 -29.25 2.13 -12.56
CA ILE A 377 -30.24 1.19 -13.12
C ILE A 377 -29.59 0.26 -14.12
N ASP A 378 -28.74 0.77 -15.01
CA ASP A 378 -28.01 -0.01 -16.01
C ASP A 378 -27.09 -1.04 -15.35
N ALA A 379 -26.41 -0.65 -14.26
CA ALA A 379 -25.60 -1.58 -13.46
C ALA A 379 -26.44 -2.70 -12.82
N ALA A 380 -27.62 -2.37 -12.26
CA ALA A 380 -28.53 -3.38 -11.72
C ALA A 380 -29.09 -4.28 -12.83
N LEU A 381 -29.42 -3.72 -14.00
CA LEU A 381 -29.92 -4.46 -15.16
C LEU A 381 -28.85 -5.40 -15.71
N ALA A 382 -27.57 -4.99 -15.74
CA ALA A 382 -26.47 -5.87 -16.11
C ALA A 382 -26.38 -7.11 -15.20
N LEU A 383 -26.56 -6.95 -13.88
CA LEU A 383 -26.57 -8.06 -12.93
C LEU A 383 -27.80 -8.97 -13.09
N VAL A 384 -28.98 -8.38 -13.22
CA VAL A 384 -30.24 -9.14 -13.42
C VAL A 384 -30.23 -9.92 -14.74
N THR A 385 -29.81 -9.27 -15.84
CA THR A 385 -29.66 -9.94 -17.14
C THR A 385 -28.52 -10.96 -17.16
N GLY A 386 -27.63 -10.92 -16.15
CA GLY A 386 -26.40 -11.70 -16.13
C GLY A 386 -25.45 -11.32 -17.26
N LEU A 387 -25.60 -10.12 -17.84
CA LEU A 387 -24.80 -9.64 -18.96
C LEU A 387 -23.37 -9.36 -18.48
N ARG A 388 -22.45 -10.26 -18.83
CA ARG A 388 -21.04 -10.21 -18.44
C ARG A 388 -20.14 -10.35 -19.65
N LEU A 389 -19.04 -9.60 -19.66
CA LEU A 389 -18.01 -9.65 -20.68
C LEU A 389 -16.72 -10.18 -20.05
N ASP A 390 -16.29 -11.39 -20.42
CA ASP A 390 -14.95 -11.86 -20.12
C ASP A 390 -14.03 -11.54 -21.31
N ALA A 391 -13.19 -10.51 -21.16
CA ALA A 391 -12.25 -10.07 -22.18
C ALA A 391 -10.80 -10.39 -21.80
N LEU A 392 -10.23 -11.39 -22.47
CA LEU A 392 -8.91 -11.93 -22.18
C LEU A 392 -7.94 -11.64 -23.33
N ALA A 393 -6.89 -10.89 -23.03
CA ALA A 393 -5.75 -10.75 -23.93
C ALA A 393 -4.83 -11.97 -23.86
N ASP A 394 -4.19 -12.31 -24.97
CA ASP A 394 -3.17 -13.36 -25.02
C ASP A 394 -1.90 -13.01 -24.22
N ARG A 395 -1.66 -11.71 -23.99
CA ARG A 395 -0.53 -11.18 -23.20
C ARG A 395 -0.92 -9.93 -22.40
N GLY A 396 -0.25 -9.72 -21.26
CA GLY A 396 -0.46 -8.57 -20.37
C GLY A 396 0.38 -7.35 -20.75
N GLU A 397 1.53 -7.60 -21.36
CA GLU A 397 2.55 -6.59 -21.66
C GLU A 397 2.81 -6.43 -23.16
N PRO A 398 1.86 -5.90 -23.95
CA PRO A 398 2.12 -5.59 -25.35
C PRO A 398 3.23 -4.54 -25.50
N VAL A 399 4.14 -4.78 -26.45
CA VAL A 399 5.14 -3.82 -26.88
C VAL A 399 4.51 -2.80 -27.83
N SER A 400 4.85 -1.53 -27.66
CA SER A 400 4.44 -0.44 -28.55
C SER A 400 4.73 -0.76 -30.01
N GLY A 401 3.73 -0.62 -30.89
CA GLY A 401 3.84 -0.95 -32.32
C GLY A 401 3.62 -2.42 -32.70
N GLU A 402 3.49 -3.35 -31.74
CA GLU A 402 3.21 -4.77 -32.01
C GLU A 402 1.70 -5.08 -32.01
N THR A 403 1.35 -6.27 -32.48
CA THR A 403 -0.02 -6.78 -32.44
C THR A 403 -0.22 -7.80 -31.33
N PHE A 404 -1.42 -7.85 -30.76
CA PHE A 404 -1.83 -8.84 -29.77
C PHE A 404 -3.30 -9.21 -29.98
N THR A 405 -3.76 -10.29 -29.36
CA THR A 405 -5.14 -10.75 -29.52
C THR A 405 -5.95 -10.60 -28.24
N VAL A 406 -7.24 -10.27 -28.38
CA VAL A 406 -8.22 -10.18 -27.30
C VAL A 406 -9.39 -11.08 -27.63
N ARG A 407 -9.64 -12.09 -26.80
CA ARG A 407 -10.84 -12.92 -26.86
C ARG A 407 -11.89 -12.34 -25.93
N VAL A 408 -13.08 -12.04 -26.47
CA VAL A 408 -14.24 -11.58 -25.70
C VAL A 408 -15.30 -12.68 -25.69
N ASP A 409 -15.67 -13.15 -24.51
CA ASP A 409 -16.77 -14.10 -24.26
C ASP A 409 -17.94 -13.36 -23.57
N PRO A 410 -18.97 -12.93 -24.33
CA PRO A 410 -20.16 -12.34 -23.77
C PRO A 410 -21.12 -13.43 -23.24
N ARG A 411 -21.67 -13.22 -22.05
CA ARG A 411 -22.65 -14.12 -21.42
C ARG A 411 -23.86 -13.33 -20.96
N HIS A 412 -25.04 -13.93 -21.03
CA HIS A 412 -26.29 -13.40 -20.46
C HIS A 412 -27.22 -14.57 -20.08
N ARG A 413 -28.27 -14.30 -19.31
CA ARG A 413 -29.31 -15.29 -19.00
C ARG A 413 -30.17 -15.54 -20.24
N GLY A 414 -30.35 -16.82 -20.60
CA GLY A 414 -31.13 -17.20 -21.78
C GLY A 414 -32.64 -16.95 -21.68
N GLU A 415 -33.19 -16.85 -20.47
CA GLU A 415 -34.62 -16.60 -20.21
C GLU A 415 -35.03 -15.12 -20.39
N ILE A 416 -34.05 -14.22 -20.48
CA ILE A 416 -34.28 -12.78 -20.70
C ILE A 416 -34.08 -12.51 -22.19
N ALA A 417 -35.19 -12.30 -22.89
CA ALA A 417 -35.18 -11.93 -24.30
C ALA A 417 -34.64 -10.51 -24.48
N GLY A 418 -33.72 -10.33 -25.41
CA GLY A 418 -33.12 -9.04 -25.73
C GLY A 418 -32.23 -9.12 -26.96
N ASP A 419 -31.93 -7.97 -27.53
CA ASP A 419 -30.97 -7.82 -28.61
C ASP A 419 -29.62 -7.41 -28.02
N PHE A 420 -28.77 -8.41 -27.79
CA PHE A 420 -27.41 -8.24 -27.28
C PHE A 420 -26.47 -8.00 -28.46
N LYS A 421 -26.13 -6.73 -28.72
CA LYS A 421 -25.33 -6.32 -29.88
C LYS A 421 -23.94 -6.94 -29.81
N LYS A 422 -23.22 -6.92 -30.94
CA LYS A 422 -21.83 -7.38 -31.00
C LYS A 422 -20.95 -6.54 -30.05
N PRO A 423 -20.14 -7.16 -29.17
CA PRO A 423 -19.13 -6.43 -28.39
C PRO A 423 -18.14 -5.65 -29.25
N THR A 424 -17.65 -4.52 -28.75
CA THR A 424 -16.66 -3.66 -29.39
C THR A 424 -15.55 -3.29 -28.41
N LEU A 425 -14.31 -3.17 -28.90
CA LEU A 425 -13.19 -2.70 -28.10
C LEU A 425 -13.13 -1.17 -28.10
N ARG A 426 -13.03 -0.57 -26.92
CA ARG A 426 -12.66 0.83 -26.75
C ARG A 426 -11.15 0.90 -26.59
N LEU A 427 -10.53 1.28 -27.69
CA LEU A 427 -9.09 1.41 -27.81
C LEU A 427 -8.67 2.87 -27.64
N PRO A 428 -7.41 3.08 -27.26
CA PRO A 428 -6.80 4.39 -27.39
C PRO A 428 -6.83 4.92 -28.83
N SER A 429 -6.76 6.25 -28.99
CA SER A 429 -6.94 6.90 -30.30
C SER A 429 -5.90 6.52 -31.36
N ASP A 430 -4.70 6.10 -30.95
CA ASP A 430 -3.61 5.67 -31.84
C ASP A 430 -3.54 4.15 -32.05
N TRP A 431 -4.53 3.40 -31.53
CA TRP A 431 -4.63 1.94 -31.63
C TRP A 431 -5.80 1.57 -32.55
N ASN A 432 -5.75 0.40 -33.18
CA ASN A 432 -6.83 -0.06 -34.03
C ASN A 432 -7.01 -1.58 -33.98
N VAL A 433 -8.26 -2.02 -34.18
CA VAL A 433 -8.57 -3.42 -34.49
C VAL A 433 -8.19 -3.67 -35.95
N THR A 434 -7.32 -4.65 -36.20
CA THR A 434 -6.90 -5.03 -37.56
C THR A 434 -7.68 -6.22 -38.10
N LYS A 435 -8.24 -7.05 -37.22
CA LYS A 435 -9.02 -8.24 -37.58
C LYS A 435 -10.05 -8.59 -36.50
N GLU A 436 -11.20 -9.10 -36.92
CA GLU A 436 -12.24 -9.64 -36.05
C GLU A 436 -12.67 -11.02 -36.54
N GLU A 437 -12.72 -12.00 -35.64
CA GLU A 437 -13.01 -13.39 -35.97
C GLU A 437 -14.04 -13.97 -34.98
N PRO A 438 -15.24 -14.38 -35.42
CA PRO A 438 -16.18 -15.09 -34.57
C PRO A 438 -15.69 -16.52 -34.27
N GLU A 439 -15.95 -17.02 -33.07
CA GLU A 439 -15.65 -18.39 -32.65
C GLU A 439 -16.95 -19.18 -32.37
N ASN A 440 -16.89 -20.52 -32.43
CA ASN A 440 -18.04 -21.43 -32.30
C ASN A 440 -18.84 -21.34 -30.97
N SER A 441 -18.36 -20.54 -30.01
CA SER A 441 -18.96 -20.35 -28.68
C SER A 441 -19.74 -19.03 -28.53
N GLY A 442 -19.86 -18.23 -29.61
CA GLY A 442 -20.36 -16.85 -29.53
C GLY A 442 -19.31 -15.84 -29.08
N ALA A 443 -18.11 -16.32 -28.71
CA ALA A 443 -16.95 -15.48 -28.46
C ALA A 443 -16.42 -14.84 -29.74
N ILE A 444 -15.75 -13.68 -29.60
CA ILE A 444 -15.13 -12.95 -30.69
C ILE A 444 -13.66 -12.74 -30.36
N ARG A 445 -12.79 -13.03 -31.32
CA ARG A 445 -11.36 -12.73 -31.24
C ARG A 445 -11.06 -11.46 -32.04
N PHE A 446 -10.48 -10.48 -31.37
CA PHE A 446 -9.99 -9.24 -31.95
C PHE A 446 -8.47 -9.31 -32.06
N THR A 447 -7.91 -8.95 -33.20
CA THR A 447 -6.48 -8.63 -33.33
C THR A 447 -6.32 -7.13 -33.24
N VAL A 448 -5.52 -6.67 -32.29
CA VAL A 448 -5.30 -5.25 -31.99
C VAL A 448 -3.87 -4.88 -32.34
N SER A 449 -3.68 -3.76 -33.04
CA SER A 449 -2.39 -3.12 -33.24
C SER A 449 -2.18 -2.05 -32.18
N ALA A 450 -1.14 -2.21 -31.36
CA ALA A 450 -0.72 -1.18 -30.42
C ALA A 450 -0.07 -0.02 -31.19
N GLY A 451 -0.50 1.20 -30.90
CA GLY A 451 0.09 2.42 -31.43
C GLY A 451 1.56 2.60 -31.00
N PRO A 452 2.31 3.49 -31.67
CA PRO A 452 3.75 3.62 -31.49
C PRO A 452 4.16 4.44 -30.27
N ASN A 453 3.22 5.11 -29.57
CA ASN A 453 3.55 5.97 -28.43
C ASN A 453 3.38 5.22 -27.08
N PRO A 454 4.48 4.86 -26.40
CA PRO A 454 4.41 4.15 -25.13
C PRO A 454 4.03 5.05 -23.95
N GLN A 455 4.17 6.39 -24.06
CA GLN A 455 3.93 7.31 -22.96
C GLN A 455 2.58 7.99 -23.07
N ARG A 456 1.72 7.75 -22.07
CA ARG A 456 0.49 8.51 -21.86
C ARG A 456 0.54 9.16 -20.50
N THR A 457 0.50 10.49 -20.50
CA THR A 457 0.29 11.25 -19.28
C THR A 457 -1.19 11.13 -18.93
N PRO A 458 -1.57 10.51 -17.81
CA PRO A 458 -2.96 10.48 -17.38
C PRO A 458 -3.44 11.91 -17.13
N PRO A 459 -4.73 12.23 -17.38
CA PRO A 459 -5.28 13.52 -17.02
C PRO A 459 -5.14 13.75 -15.51
N PRO A 460 -5.03 15.00 -15.02
CA PRO A 460 -4.82 15.29 -13.59
C PRO A 460 -5.81 14.56 -12.66
N ALA A 461 -7.10 14.48 -13.03
CA ALA A 461 -8.11 13.78 -12.24
C ALA A 461 -7.82 12.27 -12.07
N ALA A 462 -7.21 11.63 -13.07
CA ALA A 462 -6.84 10.21 -12.99
C ALA A 462 -5.66 9.95 -12.04
N THR A 463 -4.89 10.98 -11.66
CA THR A 463 -3.83 10.83 -10.64
C THR A 463 -4.36 10.68 -9.21
N LEU A 464 -5.64 11.00 -9.01
CA LEU A 464 -6.36 10.86 -7.74
C LEU A 464 -7.10 9.52 -7.63
N LEU A 465 -7.05 8.69 -8.68
CA LEU A 465 -7.59 7.34 -8.66
C LEU A 465 -6.56 6.38 -8.04
N PRO A 466 -7.03 5.29 -7.41
CA PRO A 466 -6.15 4.26 -6.86
C PRO A 466 -5.35 3.56 -7.97
N GLU A 467 -5.98 3.33 -9.12
CA GLU A 467 -5.32 2.86 -10.33
C GLU A 467 -5.72 3.75 -11.52
N PRO A 468 -4.84 3.89 -12.52
CA PRO A 468 -5.22 4.52 -13.77
C PRO A 468 -6.37 3.72 -14.43
N PRO A 469 -7.25 4.37 -15.21
CA PRO A 469 -8.28 3.67 -15.97
C PRO A 469 -7.69 2.56 -16.86
N PRO A 470 -8.41 1.45 -17.09
CA PRO A 470 -7.92 0.35 -17.92
C PRO A 470 -7.50 0.83 -19.31
N LEU A 471 -6.36 0.33 -19.79
CA LEU A 471 -5.81 0.71 -21.10
C LEU A 471 -6.75 0.39 -22.26
N VAL A 472 -7.43 -0.75 -22.17
CA VAL A 472 -8.44 -1.20 -23.12
C VAL A 472 -9.64 -1.71 -22.34
N THR A 473 -10.83 -1.35 -22.79
CA THR A 473 -12.09 -1.92 -22.30
C THR A 473 -12.86 -2.52 -23.46
N VAL A 474 -13.67 -3.53 -23.18
CA VAL A 474 -14.71 -3.98 -24.09
C VAL A 474 -16.03 -3.33 -23.68
N SER A 475 -16.88 -2.98 -24.65
CA SER A 475 -18.25 -2.57 -24.43
C SER A 475 -19.23 -3.38 -25.25
N GLN A 476 -20.39 -3.68 -24.68
CA GLN A 476 -21.50 -4.32 -25.38
C GLN A 476 -22.80 -3.56 -25.08
N GLU A 477 -23.47 -3.11 -26.13
CA GLU A 477 -24.83 -2.58 -26.03
C GLU A 477 -25.84 -3.74 -25.98
N ALA A 478 -26.85 -3.62 -25.13
CA ALA A 478 -27.96 -4.55 -25.04
C ALA A 478 -29.28 -3.80 -25.01
N VAL A 479 -30.27 -4.33 -25.74
CA VAL A 479 -31.63 -3.78 -25.79
C VAL A 479 -32.60 -4.82 -25.24
N VAL A 480 -33.19 -4.55 -24.08
CA VAL A 480 -34.21 -5.42 -23.45
C VAL A 480 -35.51 -4.64 -23.39
N ASP A 481 -36.57 -5.19 -24.00
CA ASP A 481 -37.87 -4.52 -24.18
C ASP A 481 -37.66 -3.03 -24.54
N THR A 482 -37.00 -2.75 -25.67
CA THR A 482 -36.67 -1.41 -26.21
C THR A 482 -35.83 -0.47 -25.34
N TYR A 483 -35.42 -0.85 -24.12
CA TYR A 483 -34.52 -0.06 -23.31
C TYR A 483 -33.07 -0.48 -23.59
N SER A 484 -32.24 0.48 -24.00
CA SER A 484 -30.83 0.25 -24.29
C SER A 484 -29.96 0.60 -23.09
N PHE A 485 -29.02 -0.29 -22.77
CA PHE A 485 -27.97 -0.08 -21.79
C PHE A 485 -26.66 -0.65 -22.30
N THR A 486 -25.54 -0.22 -21.74
CA THR A 486 -24.20 -0.67 -22.15
C THR A 486 -23.45 -1.26 -20.96
N VAL A 487 -22.88 -2.45 -21.15
CA VAL A 487 -21.94 -3.07 -20.20
C VAL A 487 -20.52 -2.88 -20.68
N THR A 488 -19.62 -2.54 -19.76
CA THR A 488 -18.19 -2.41 -20.03
C THR A 488 -17.38 -3.30 -19.11
N ALA A 489 -16.29 -3.90 -19.61
CA ALA A 489 -15.34 -4.63 -18.79
C ALA A 489 -13.89 -4.32 -19.21
N PRO A 490 -12.93 -4.30 -18.26
CA PRO A 490 -11.52 -4.17 -18.61
C PRO A 490 -11.03 -5.40 -19.38
N VAL A 491 -10.11 -5.18 -20.33
CA VAL A 491 -9.34 -6.27 -20.92
C VAL A 491 -8.18 -6.61 -20.01
N VAL A 492 -8.04 -7.89 -19.67
CA VAL A 492 -6.98 -8.40 -18.78
C VAL A 492 -6.30 -9.62 -19.40
N GLN A 493 -5.10 -9.98 -18.95
CA GLN A 493 -4.49 -11.27 -19.24
C GLN A 493 -4.74 -12.24 -18.08
N LEU A 494 -5.07 -13.49 -18.38
CA LEU A 494 -5.03 -14.57 -17.39
C LEU A 494 -3.63 -15.22 -17.42
N ARG A 495 -2.85 -15.02 -16.35
CA ARG A 495 -1.58 -15.71 -16.13
C ARG A 495 -1.83 -16.91 -15.23
N ALA A 496 -1.52 -18.10 -15.71
CA ALA A 496 -1.72 -19.33 -14.95
C ALA A 496 -0.45 -20.17 -14.90
N THR A 497 -0.19 -20.74 -13.73
CA THR A 497 0.79 -21.80 -13.48
C THR A 497 0.07 -23.03 -12.91
N SER A 498 0.80 -24.09 -12.58
CA SER A 498 0.23 -25.24 -11.87
C SER A 498 -0.24 -24.93 -10.45
N THR A 499 0.11 -23.77 -9.89
CA THR A 499 -0.14 -23.41 -8.49
C THR A 499 -0.93 -22.11 -8.32
N ARG A 500 -1.11 -21.31 -9.37
CA ARG A 500 -1.71 -19.98 -9.28
C ARG A 500 -2.38 -19.55 -10.59
N ALA A 501 -3.44 -18.76 -10.49
CA ALA A 501 -4.04 -18.05 -11.62
C ALA A 501 -4.32 -16.58 -11.24
N ASP A 502 -3.74 -15.65 -12.00
CA ASP A 502 -3.88 -14.21 -11.79
C ASP A 502 -4.49 -13.53 -13.02
N ARG A 503 -5.39 -12.59 -12.77
CA ARG A 503 -5.83 -11.63 -13.80
C ARG A 503 -4.97 -10.38 -13.67
N VAL A 504 -4.19 -10.07 -14.71
CA VAL A 504 -3.33 -8.87 -14.73
C VAL A 504 -3.83 -7.86 -15.75
N PRO A 505 -3.81 -6.55 -15.43
CA PRO A 505 -4.23 -5.52 -16.37
C PRO A 505 -3.24 -5.39 -17.54
N LEU A 506 -3.74 -4.91 -18.68
CA LEU A 506 -2.89 -4.59 -19.83
C LEU A 506 -1.98 -3.39 -19.54
N ARG A 507 -0.69 -3.51 -19.88
CA ARG A 507 0.33 -2.48 -19.70
C ARG A 507 1.21 -2.38 -20.94
N ILE A 508 1.39 -1.17 -21.46
CA ILE A 508 2.39 -0.97 -22.52
C ILE A 508 3.77 -1.01 -21.88
N VAL A 509 4.67 -1.82 -22.46
CA VAL A 509 6.04 -1.97 -21.97
C VAL A 509 7.05 -1.64 -23.07
N PRO A 510 8.28 -1.24 -22.71
CA PRO A 510 9.38 -1.20 -23.67
C PRO A 510 9.70 -2.60 -24.20
N ALA A 511 10.26 -2.67 -25.40
CA ALA A 511 10.64 -3.95 -26.03
C ALA A 511 11.64 -4.75 -25.19
N TYR A 512 12.55 -4.07 -24.48
CA TYR A 512 13.55 -4.68 -23.60
C TYR A 512 13.59 -3.97 -22.24
N THR A 513 13.80 -4.74 -21.18
CA THR A 513 14.05 -4.26 -19.82
C THR A 513 15.23 -4.97 -19.19
N LEU A 514 15.74 -4.41 -18.10
CA LEU A 514 16.99 -4.79 -17.45
C LEU A 514 16.80 -4.98 -15.95
N ALA A 515 17.14 -6.14 -15.42
CA ALA A 515 17.43 -6.30 -14.00
C ALA A 515 18.95 -6.29 -13.80
N VAL A 516 19.41 -5.61 -12.75
CA VAL A 516 20.84 -5.41 -12.43
C VAL A 516 21.15 -6.04 -11.08
N GLU A 517 22.19 -6.87 -11.03
CA GLU A 517 22.71 -7.47 -9.80
C GLU A 517 24.24 -7.27 -9.72
N PRO A 518 24.79 -6.73 -8.62
CA PRO A 518 24.07 -6.23 -7.46
C PRO A 518 23.36 -4.89 -7.72
N ARG A 519 22.19 -4.68 -7.11
CA ARG A 519 21.52 -3.36 -7.10
C ARG A 519 22.33 -2.29 -6.35
N GLN A 520 23.13 -2.73 -5.38
CA GLN A 520 23.97 -1.86 -4.57
C GLN A 520 25.30 -2.53 -4.23
N ALA A 521 26.40 -1.78 -4.30
CA ALA A 521 27.72 -2.19 -3.84
C ALA A 521 28.28 -1.19 -2.82
N ILE A 522 29.10 -1.69 -1.90
CA ILE A 522 29.77 -0.87 -0.88
C ILE A 522 31.28 -1.05 -1.05
N GLU A 523 31.99 0.06 -1.17
CA GLU A 523 33.44 0.08 -1.36
C GLU A 523 34.11 0.87 -0.24
N ILE A 524 35.16 0.29 0.35
CA ILE A 524 35.91 0.94 1.43
C ILE A 524 37.01 1.80 0.80
N ALA A 525 36.92 3.12 0.94
CA ALA A 525 37.83 4.06 0.27
C ALA A 525 39.32 3.85 0.58
N ALA A 526 39.63 3.35 1.79
CA ALA A 526 40.99 3.03 2.21
C ALA A 526 41.55 1.73 1.61
N LYS A 527 40.69 0.83 1.11
CA LYS A 527 41.11 -0.41 0.45
C LYS A 527 41.39 -0.14 -1.03
N ARG A 528 42.32 -0.91 -1.59
CA ARG A 528 42.51 -0.96 -3.04
C ARG A 528 41.24 -1.53 -3.66
N SER A 529 40.65 -0.79 -4.60
CA SER A 529 39.46 -1.25 -5.30
C SER A 529 39.81 -2.41 -6.23
N GLU A 530 38.97 -3.43 -6.27
CA GLU A 530 39.10 -4.58 -7.17
C GLU A 530 38.02 -4.54 -8.25
N PRO A 531 38.27 -5.14 -9.43
CA PRO A 531 37.20 -5.33 -10.41
C PRO A 531 36.09 -6.21 -9.83
N PHE A 532 34.84 -5.87 -10.13
CA PHE A 532 33.68 -6.66 -9.75
C PHE A 532 32.72 -6.82 -10.93
N ASP A 533 31.92 -7.88 -10.89
CA ASP A 533 30.95 -8.15 -11.94
C ASP A 533 29.61 -7.47 -11.66
N VAL A 534 29.03 -6.89 -12.71
CA VAL A 534 27.64 -6.49 -12.77
C VAL A 534 26.93 -7.45 -13.73
N LEU A 535 25.95 -8.16 -13.19
CA LEU A 535 25.14 -9.14 -13.90
C LEU A 535 23.86 -8.46 -14.38
N LEU A 536 23.53 -8.67 -15.65
CA LEU A 536 22.34 -8.14 -16.28
C LEU A 536 21.43 -9.30 -16.69
N ARG A 537 20.17 -9.26 -16.26
CA ARG A 537 19.09 -10.02 -16.91
C ARG A 537 18.37 -9.08 -17.86
N VAL A 538 18.45 -9.35 -19.16
CA VAL A 538 17.74 -8.63 -20.21
C VAL A 538 16.50 -9.42 -20.56
N HIS A 539 15.33 -8.84 -20.31
CA HIS A 539 14.06 -9.43 -20.70
C HIS A 539 13.56 -8.79 -22.00
N SER A 540 13.29 -9.61 -23.01
CA SER A 540 12.59 -9.19 -24.23
C SER A 540 11.10 -9.40 -24.06
N TYR A 541 10.31 -8.34 -24.22
CA TYR A 541 8.86 -8.41 -24.37
C TYR A 541 8.43 -8.55 -25.84
N ALA A 542 9.33 -8.23 -26.78
CA ALA A 542 9.05 -8.28 -28.20
C ALA A 542 8.69 -9.70 -28.67
N THR A 543 7.70 -9.78 -29.55
CA THR A 543 7.27 -11.05 -30.17
C THR A 543 8.12 -11.46 -31.36
N GLN A 544 8.79 -10.48 -31.97
CA GLN A 544 9.65 -10.71 -33.13
C GLN A 544 11.10 -10.96 -32.71
N PRO A 545 11.86 -11.76 -33.49
CA PRO A 545 13.29 -11.92 -33.27
C PRO A 545 14.04 -10.59 -33.29
N GLY A 546 15.06 -10.46 -32.44
CA GLY A 546 15.87 -9.26 -32.35
C GLY A 546 17.28 -9.50 -31.81
N GLU A 547 18.23 -8.71 -32.28
CA GLU A 547 19.60 -8.67 -31.79
C GLU A 547 19.88 -7.33 -31.11
N VAL A 548 20.44 -7.40 -29.92
CA VAL A 548 20.72 -6.22 -29.08
C VAL A 548 22.10 -6.31 -28.43
N ARG A 549 22.60 -5.20 -27.92
CA ARG A 549 23.86 -5.15 -27.15
C ARG A 549 23.59 -4.63 -25.74
N ALA A 550 23.93 -5.42 -24.73
CA ALA A 550 23.80 -5.03 -23.33
C ALA A 550 25.14 -4.48 -22.81
N GLY A 551 25.11 -3.31 -22.16
CA GLY A 551 26.32 -2.65 -21.66
C GLY A 551 26.06 -1.81 -20.42
N LEU A 552 27.13 -1.16 -19.93
CA LEU A 552 27.11 -0.31 -18.76
C LEU A 552 27.64 1.08 -19.09
N THR A 553 27.00 2.10 -18.54
CA THR A 553 27.56 3.46 -18.42
C THR A 553 28.13 3.59 -17.02
N VAL A 554 29.45 3.76 -16.93
CA VAL A 554 30.18 3.84 -15.67
C VAL A 554 30.64 5.28 -15.36
N PRO A 555 30.90 5.61 -14.08
CA PRO A 555 31.40 6.93 -13.71
C PRO A 555 32.74 7.29 -14.36
N ARG A 556 33.07 8.58 -14.39
CA ARG A 556 34.34 9.07 -14.93
C ARG A 556 35.53 8.42 -14.21
N GLY A 557 36.48 7.89 -14.98
CA GLY A 557 37.68 7.22 -14.47
C GLY A 557 37.52 5.71 -14.21
N TRP A 558 36.29 5.20 -14.28
CA TRP A 558 36.00 3.76 -14.20
C TRP A 558 36.04 3.17 -15.61
N LYS A 559 36.29 1.86 -15.71
CA LYS A 559 36.25 1.10 -16.97
C LYS A 559 35.20 0.00 -16.87
N THR A 560 34.67 -0.41 -18.01
CA THR A 560 33.74 -1.55 -18.11
C THR A 560 34.21 -2.48 -19.23
N GLY A 561 33.84 -3.76 -19.13
CA GLY A 561 33.92 -4.71 -20.24
C GLY A 561 33.12 -4.24 -21.47
N VAL A 562 33.40 -4.88 -22.61
CA VAL A 562 32.71 -4.61 -23.88
C VAL A 562 31.24 -5.04 -23.78
N ALA A 563 30.35 -4.25 -24.39
CA ALA A 563 28.93 -4.59 -24.46
C ALA A 563 28.71 -5.98 -25.09
N VAL A 564 27.87 -6.79 -24.45
CA VAL A 564 27.62 -8.20 -24.79
C VAL A 564 26.50 -8.29 -25.83
N PRO A 565 26.73 -8.90 -27.01
CA PRO A 565 25.66 -9.15 -27.98
C PRO A 565 24.71 -10.24 -27.47
N LEU A 566 23.41 -9.99 -27.54
CA LEU A 566 22.36 -10.90 -27.13
C LEU A 566 21.36 -11.08 -28.27
N LYS A 567 20.96 -12.32 -28.51
CA LYS A 567 19.96 -12.69 -29.52
C LYS A 567 18.71 -13.26 -28.86
N PHE A 568 17.57 -12.77 -29.32
CA PHE A 568 16.24 -13.21 -28.92
C PHE A 568 15.48 -13.71 -30.14
N ASP A 569 14.84 -14.87 -30.00
CA ASP A 569 13.96 -15.42 -31.03
C ASP A 569 12.50 -14.98 -30.80
N ALA A 570 12.13 -14.68 -29.55
CA ALA A 570 10.83 -14.18 -29.10
C ALA A 570 10.97 -13.62 -27.67
N THR A 571 9.85 -13.47 -26.96
CA THR A 571 9.79 -13.11 -25.54
C THR A 571 10.66 -14.03 -24.67
N GLY A 572 11.38 -13.48 -23.71
CA GLY A 572 12.16 -14.26 -22.74
C GLY A 572 13.41 -13.55 -22.24
N ASP A 573 14.18 -14.26 -21.41
CA ASP A 573 15.38 -13.72 -20.76
C ASP A 573 16.68 -14.12 -21.47
N ARG A 574 17.65 -13.20 -21.44
CA ARG A 574 19.06 -13.46 -21.70
C ARG A 574 19.90 -12.78 -20.62
N TYR A 575 21.12 -13.27 -20.46
CA TYR A 575 22.00 -12.85 -19.38
C TYR A 575 23.31 -12.30 -19.94
N ALA A 576 23.79 -11.22 -19.35
CA ALA A 576 25.10 -10.67 -19.64
C ALA A 576 25.88 -10.45 -18.33
N ARG A 577 27.19 -10.64 -18.40
CA ARG A 577 28.12 -10.33 -17.32
C ARG A 577 29.10 -9.29 -17.84
N LEU A 578 29.19 -8.17 -17.15
CA LEU A 578 30.14 -7.11 -17.45
C LEU A 578 30.97 -6.81 -16.21
N THR A 579 32.29 -6.94 -16.35
CA THR A 579 33.22 -6.58 -15.28
C THR A 579 33.44 -5.07 -15.28
N VAL A 580 33.23 -4.45 -14.13
CA VAL A 580 33.52 -3.04 -13.87
C VAL A 580 34.87 -2.95 -13.16
N THR A 581 35.75 -2.10 -13.66
CA THR A 581 37.07 -1.83 -13.07
C THR A 581 37.11 -0.39 -12.55
N PRO A 582 36.92 -0.18 -11.24
CA PRO A 582 37.12 1.14 -10.62
C PRO A 582 38.59 1.61 -10.70
N PRO A 583 38.85 2.92 -10.58
CA PRO A 583 40.21 3.42 -10.41
C PRO A 583 40.79 2.95 -9.06
N LEU A 584 42.08 2.58 -9.04
CA LEU A 584 42.77 1.99 -7.88
C LEU A 584 42.53 2.70 -6.54
N LYS A 585 42.32 4.02 -6.57
CA LYS A 585 41.96 4.85 -5.43
C LYS A 585 40.61 5.51 -5.70
N LEU A 586 39.60 5.11 -4.94
CA LEU A 586 38.25 5.65 -5.06
C LEU A 586 38.10 6.94 -4.27
N ALA A 587 37.41 7.92 -4.87
CA ALA A 587 36.94 9.09 -4.14
C ALA A 587 35.70 8.71 -3.32
N LYS A 588 35.56 9.26 -2.12
CA LYS A 588 34.36 9.07 -1.29
C LYS A 588 33.15 9.69 -1.99
N GLY A 589 32.00 9.03 -1.88
CA GLY A 589 30.74 9.51 -2.46
C GLY A 589 29.88 8.37 -2.98
N ASN A 590 28.76 8.76 -3.60
CA ASN A 590 27.81 7.85 -4.21
C ASN A 590 27.96 7.89 -5.74
N PHE A 591 28.15 6.74 -6.35
CA PHE A 591 28.32 6.59 -7.79
C PHE A 591 27.20 5.73 -8.36
N LYS A 592 26.85 5.95 -9.63
CA LYS A 592 25.81 5.19 -10.32
C LYS A 592 26.42 4.51 -11.53
N ILE A 593 26.23 3.20 -11.64
CA ILE A 593 26.51 2.42 -12.85
C ILE A 593 25.15 2.14 -13.50
N SER A 594 24.93 2.68 -14.70
CA SER A 594 23.66 2.53 -15.41
C SER A 594 23.73 1.43 -16.44
N ALA A 595 22.86 0.44 -16.36
CA ALA A 595 22.76 -0.59 -17.39
C ALA A 595 21.97 -0.07 -18.60
N TYR A 596 22.33 -0.55 -19.78
CA TYR A 596 21.59 -0.25 -21.00
C TYR A 596 21.55 -1.42 -21.96
N VAL A 597 20.55 -1.42 -22.83
CA VAL A 597 20.44 -2.31 -24.00
C VAL A 597 20.21 -1.44 -25.22
N GLU A 598 20.97 -1.70 -26.28
CA GLU A 598 20.90 -0.95 -27.53
C GLU A 598 20.49 -1.86 -28.69
N ARG A 599 19.53 -1.40 -29.49
CA ARG A 599 19.05 -2.04 -30.71
C ARG A 599 19.30 -1.13 -31.91
N GLY A 600 19.93 -1.66 -32.98
CA GLY A 600 20.09 -0.93 -34.24
C GLY A 600 18.79 -0.97 -35.06
N THR A 601 18.33 0.16 -35.60
CA THR A 601 17.03 0.24 -36.31
C THR A 601 17.15 0.39 -37.84
N GLY A 602 18.25 -0.08 -38.48
CA GLY A 602 18.43 -0.02 -39.93
C GLY A 602 19.82 -0.51 -40.40
N ARG A 603 20.06 -0.59 -41.72
CA ARG A 603 21.35 -0.98 -42.35
C ARG A 603 21.96 0.16 -43.19
N GLY A 604 21.99 1.40 -42.69
CA GLY A 604 22.33 2.58 -43.49
C GLY A 604 23.03 3.71 -42.71
N ARG A 605 23.85 4.51 -43.40
CA ARG A 605 24.56 5.66 -42.80
C ARG A 605 23.56 6.70 -42.26
N GLY A 606 23.51 6.84 -40.94
CA GLY A 606 22.53 7.66 -40.20
C GLY A 606 21.68 6.89 -39.18
N GLU A 607 22.01 5.61 -38.92
CA GLU A 607 21.35 4.70 -37.97
C GLU A 607 20.98 5.38 -36.64
N LYS A 608 19.67 5.40 -36.34
CA LYS A 608 19.19 5.67 -34.99
C LYS A 608 19.35 4.39 -34.17
N THR A 609 19.96 4.52 -33.00
CA THR A 609 20.02 3.43 -32.01
C THR A 609 18.91 3.67 -31.00
N GLU A 610 18.07 2.66 -30.80
CA GLU A 610 17.10 2.68 -29.72
C GLU A 610 17.78 2.15 -28.45
N LYS A 611 17.61 2.87 -27.34
CA LYS A 611 18.29 2.59 -26.07
C LYS A 611 17.28 2.39 -24.95
N PHE A 612 17.41 1.27 -24.26
CA PHE A 612 16.58 0.87 -23.12
C PHE A 612 17.41 0.92 -21.85
N THR A 613 16.88 1.49 -20.77
CA THR A 613 17.60 1.72 -19.50
C THR A 613 16.74 1.44 -18.27
N THR A 614 15.58 0.82 -18.46
CA THR A 614 14.55 0.66 -17.43
C THR A 614 14.52 -0.78 -16.92
N SER A 615 14.37 -0.93 -15.62
CA SER A 615 14.01 -2.17 -14.95
C SER A 615 12.50 -2.26 -14.80
N LEU A 616 11.95 -3.47 -14.91
CA LEU A 616 10.53 -3.73 -14.74
C LEU A 616 10.36 -5.08 -14.03
N GLU A 617 10.37 -5.05 -12.70
CA GLU A 617 10.38 -6.26 -11.86
C GLU A 617 9.09 -6.37 -11.05
N PRO A 618 8.59 -7.58 -10.78
CA PRO A 618 7.51 -7.77 -9.82
C PRO A 618 7.94 -7.34 -8.41
N LEU A 619 7.01 -6.79 -7.63
CA LEU A 619 7.25 -6.57 -6.20
C LEU A 619 7.30 -7.92 -5.45
N PRO A 620 8.24 -8.13 -4.52
CA PRO A 620 8.36 -9.37 -3.74
C PRO A 620 7.07 -9.82 -3.06
N THR A 621 6.38 -8.93 -2.35
CA THR A 621 5.14 -9.24 -1.63
C THR A 621 3.88 -9.15 -2.48
N LEU A 622 3.96 -8.52 -3.67
CA LEU A 622 2.84 -8.38 -4.60
C LEU A 622 3.28 -8.60 -6.06
N PRO A 623 3.57 -9.85 -6.48
CA PRO A 623 4.22 -10.13 -7.76
C PRO A 623 3.32 -9.95 -8.99
N THR A 624 2.05 -9.61 -8.80
CA THR A 624 1.11 -9.18 -9.87
C THR A 624 1.29 -7.72 -10.26
N GLN A 625 1.97 -6.93 -9.42
CA GLN A 625 2.30 -5.54 -9.68
C GLN A 625 3.75 -5.42 -10.12
N LEU A 626 3.97 -4.74 -11.25
CA LEU A 626 5.30 -4.49 -11.79
C LEU A 626 5.77 -3.11 -11.29
N TRP A 627 7.01 -3.06 -10.83
CA TRP A 627 7.70 -1.86 -10.40
C TRP A 627 8.70 -1.44 -11.47
N THR A 628 8.66 -0.16 -11.86
CA THR A 628 9.54 0.41 -12.87
C THR A 628 10.50 1.41 -12.24
N GLU A 629 11.77 1.27 -12.59
CA GLU A 629 12.83 2.17 -12.13
C GLU A 629 14.01 2.17 -13.10
N PRO A 630 14.92 3.16 -13.05
CA PRO A 630 16.17 3.09 -13.79
C PRO A 630 16.98 1.84 -13.41
N ALA A 631 17.48 1.11 -14.40
CA ALA A 631 18.31 -0.08 -14.20
C ALA A 631 19.72 0.31 -13.74
N LEU A 632 19.93 0.38 -12.42
CA LEU A 632 21.14 0.93 -11.80
C LEU A 632 21.78 -0.05 -10.81
N CYS A 633 23.11 0.01 -10.73
CA CYS A 633 23.89 -0.42 -9.57
C CYS A 633 24.43 0.83 -8.87
N SER A 634 23.99 1.07 -7.63
CA SER A 634 24.49 2.18 -6.80
C SER A 634 25.74 1.75 -6.03
N VAL A 635 26.84 2.49 -6.16
CA VAL A 635 28.09 2.20 -5.44
C VAL A 635 28.34 3.27 -4.40
N HIS A 636 28.36 2.88 -3.12
CA HIS A 636 28.63 3.77 -2.00
C HIS A 636 30.09 3.61 -1.56
N VAL A 637 30.85 4.70 -1.64
CA VAL A 637 32.27 4.71 -1.27
C VAL A 637 32.47 5.57 -0.03
N PHE A 638 32.93 4.96 1.06
CA PHE A 638 33.24 5.68 2.30
C PHE A 638 34.32 4.98 3.14
N ASP A 639 34.84 5.69 4.13
CA ASP A 639 35.74 5.08 5.11
C ASP A 639 34.94 4.32 6.16
N VAL A 640 35.32 3.06 6.37
CA VAL A 640 34.88 2.26 7.51
C VAL A 640 35.96 1.24 7.83
N ILE A 641 36.27 1.11 9.11
CA ILE A 641 37.17 0.09 9.64
C ILE A 641 36.29 -1.07 10.09
N VAL A 642 36.40 -2.19 9.39
CA VAL A 642 35.74 -3.46 9.73
C VAL A 642 36.79 -4.37 10.35
N PRO A 643 36.63 -4.77 11.63
CA PRO A 643 37.54 -5.70 12.29
C PRO A 643 37.64 -7.02 11.53
N GLU A 644 38.84 -7.61 11.49
CA GLU A 644 39.04 -8.89 10.84
C GLU A 644 38.26 -10.01 11.54
N ASN A 645 37.79 -10.98 10.75
CA ASN A 645 37.11 -12.18 11.23
C ASN A 645 35.90 -11.87 12.13
N LEU A 646 35.15 -10.80 11.83
CA LEU A 646 33.89 -10.51 12.51
C LEU A 646 32.83 -11.51 12.05
N ARG A 647 32.38 -12.36 12.99
CA ARG A 647 31.33 -13.37 12.79
C ARG A 647 30.11 -13.00 13.62
N ILE A 648 28.98 -12.79 12.95
CA ILE A 648 27.75 -12.28 13.54
C ILE A 648 26.63 -13.32 13.43
N GLY A 649 25.96 -13.60 14.54
CA GLY A 649 24.68 -14.30 14.53
C GLY A 649 23.55 -13.27 14.36
N TYR A 650 22.57 -13.53 13.50
CA TYR A 650 21.45 -12.60 13.29
C TYR A 650 20.11 -13.31 13.48
N VAL A 651 19.27 -12.79 14.37
CA VAL A 651 17.88 -13.21 14.56
C VAL A 651 16.99 -12.18 13.90
N THR A 652 16.47 -12.50 12.72
CA THR A 652 15.57 -11.60 11.99
C THR A 652 14.12 -11.83 12.39
N ALA A 653 13.29 -10.80 12.37
CA ALA A 653 11.84 -11.00 12.49
C ALA A 653 11.26 -11.55 11.17
N GLU A 654 11.57 -10.89 10.06
CA GLU A 654 11.15 -11.25 8.69
C GLU A 654 12.29 -11.01 7.69
N ASN A 655 12.01 -10.72 6.41
CA ASN A 655 13.01 -10.47 5.36
C ASN A 655 13.72 -9.10 5.53
N GLU A 656 14.37 -8.87 6.68
CA GLU A 656 15.14 -7.65 6.95
C GLU A 656 16.37 -7.56 6.01
N PRO A 657 16.66 -6.39 5.41
CA PRO A 657 17.79 -6.23 4.48
C PRO A 657 19.17 -6.09 5.16
N ILE A 658 19.23 -5.90 6.48
CA ILE A 658 20.48 -5.64 7.22
C ILE A 658 21.52 -6.77 7.06
N PRO A 659 21.19 -8.08 7.18
CA PRO A 659 22.16 -9.17 7.03
C PRO A 659 22.93 -9.12 5.71
N GLU A 660 22.23 -8.91 4.60
CA GLU A 660 22.83 -8.81 3.26
C GLU A 660 23.77 -7.60 3.15
N THR A 661 23.35 -6.48 3.71
CA THR A 661 24.14 -5.26 3.79
C THR A 661 25.46 -5.47 4.57
N LEU A 662 25.43 -6.19 5.69
CA LEU A 662 26.64 -6.51 6.46
C LEU A 662 27.56 -7.48 5.70
N GLN A 663 27.00 -8.46 4.99
CA GLN A 663 27.78 -9.37 4.15
C GLN A 663 28.54 -8.62 3.05
N ARG A 664 27.94 -7.57 2.45
CA ARG A 664 28.60 -6.71 1.47
C ARG A 664 29.81 -5.94 2.03
N LEU A 665 29.87 -5.70 3.35
CA LEU A 665 31.06 -5.16 4.03
C LEU A 665 32.16 -6.20 4.29
N GLY A 666 31.93 -7.46 3.94
CA GLY A 666 32.84 -8.57 4.24
C GLY A 666 32.68 -9.15 5.64
N ILE A 667 31.58 -8.85 6.34
CA ILE A 667 31.25 -9.43 7.65
C ILE A 667 30.60 -10.80 7.43
N ARG A 668 31.02 -11.81 8.21
CA ARG A 668 30.43 -13.14 8.15
C ARG A 668 29.13 -13.15 8.97
N VAL A 669 27.99 -13.09 8.30
CA VAL A 669 26.68 -13.14 8.95
C VAL A 669 26.07 -14.52 8.80
N GLU A 670 25.57 -15.07 9.91
CA GLU A 670 24.87 -16.34 9.96
C GLU A 670 23.50 -16.17 10.62
N MET A 671 22.46 -16.62 9.93
CA MET A 671 21.10 -16.54 10.45
C MET A 671 20.90 -17.55 11.57
N LEU A 672 20.27 -17.11 12.66
CA LEU A 672 19.91 -17.94 13.80
C LEU A 672 18.39 -18.21 13.76
N ASP A 673 18.04 -19.37 13.21
CA ASP A 673 16.67 -19.88 13.23
C ASP A 673 16.28 -20.44 14.62
N ALA A 674 15.05 -20.94 14.74
CA ALA A 674 14.53 -21.48 16.00
C ALA A 674 15.39 -22.63 16.56
N VAL A 675 15.90 -23.51 15.69
CA VAL A 675 16.74 -24.66 16.09
C VAL A 675 18.10 -24.18 16.56
N ALA A 676 18.72 -23.25 15.84
CA ALA A 676 20.00 -22.68 16.20
C ALA A 676 19.93 -21.94 17.55
N LEU A 677 18.89 -21.13 17.77
CA LEU A 677 18.69 -20.43 19.05
C LEU A 677 18.55 -21.41 20.21
N ALA A 678 17.79 -22.50 20.01
CA ALA A 678 17.50 -23.47 21.05
C ALA A 678 18.68 -24.41 21.36
N PHE A 679 19.52 -24.76 20.39
CA PHE A 679 20.48 -25.86 20.56
C PHE A 679 21.92 -25.57 20.18
N ARG A 680 22.19 -24.52 19.40
CA ARG A 680 23.55 -24.25 18.93
C ARG A 680 24.45 -23.69 20.03
N ASP A 681 25.75 -23.96 19.91
CA ASP A 681 26.78 -23.19 20.60
C ASP A 681 26.89 -21.77 20.01
N LEU A 682 26.62 -20.78 20.85
CA LEU A 682 26.66 -19.36 20.51
C LEU A 682 28.06 -18.73 20.70
N SER A 683 28.97 -19.43 21.37
CA SER A 683 30.33 -18.93 21.67
C SER A 683 31.16 -18.49 20.46
N PRO A 684 31.00 -19.07 19.24
CA PRO A 684 31.79 -18.63 18.08
C PRO A 684 31.42 -17.26 17.51
N PHE A 685 30.29 -16.67 17.91
CA PHE A 685 29.84 -15.37 17.43
C PHE A 685 30.50 -14.24 18.22
N ASN A 686 31.01 -13.22 17.52
CA ASN A 686 31.55 -12.02 18.16
C ASN A 686 30.43 -11.11 18.67
N ALA A 687 29.36 -11.00 17.89
CA ALA A 687 28.11 -10.45 18.36
C ALA A 687 26.92 -11.23 17.81
N ILE A 688 25.81 -11.16 18.54
CA ILE A 688 24.49 -11.58 18.07
C ILE A 688 23.62 -10.34 17.97
N VAL A 689 22.91 -10.20 16.85
CA VAL A 689 21.95 -9.12 16.62
C VAL A 689 20.54 -9.68 16.73
N ILE A 690 19.73 -9.05 17.57
CA ILE A 690 18.28 -9.25 17.59
C ILE A 690 17.66 -8.16 16.71
N GLY A 691 17.01 -8.62 15.65
CA GLY A 691 16.35 -7.82 14.64
C GLY A 691 15.22 -6.98 15.19
N VAL A 692 14.78 -6.07 14.34
CA VAL A 692 13.66 -5.18 14.64
C VAL A 692 12.42 -6.01 14.99
N ARG A 693 11.78 -5.76 16.14
CA ARG A 693 10.56 -6.45 16.59
C ARG A 693 10.67 -7.97 16.72
N ALA A 694 11.87 -8.56 16.70
CA ALA A 694 12.03 -9.99 16.77
C ALA A 694 11.39 -10.62 18.03
N TYR A 695 11.34 -9.93 19.17
CA TYR A 695 10.67 -10.45 20.37
C TYR A 695 9.14 -10.48 20.28
N GLU A 696 8.55 -9.71 19.36
CA GLU A 696 7.12 -9.77 19.05
C GLU A 696 6.84 -10.89 18.04
N LEU A 697 7.63 -10.94 16.96
CA LEU A 697 7.32 -11.74 15.79
C LEU A 697 7.89 -13.16 15.81
N ARG A 698 8.85 -13.45 16.71
CA ARG A 698 9.48 -14.78 16.88
C ARG A 698 9.04 -15.40 18.21
N PRO A 699 7.97 -16.20 18.25
CA PRO A 699 7.41 -16.73 19.50
C PRO A 699 8.42 -17.58 20.31
N GLU A 700 9.38 -18.22 19.63
CA GLU A 700 10.43 -19.01 20.26
C GLU A 700 11.51 -18.17 20.96
N LEU A 701 11.69 -16.91 20.56
CA LEU A 701 12.80 -16.07 21.02
C LEU A 701 12.69 -15.75 22.52
N ALA A 702 11.47 -15.54 23.02
CA ALA A 702 11.23 -15.30 24.44
C ALA A 702 11.75 -16.45 25.32
N GLY A 703 11.54 -17.70 24.89
CA GLY A 703 12.04 -18.89 25.59
C GLY A 703 13.56 -19.07 25.48
N ALA A 704 14.18 -18.54 24.43
CA ALA A 704 15.63 -18.59 24.24
C ALA A 704 16.39 -17.42 24.89
N ASN A 705 15.70 -16.40 25.41
CA ASN A 705 16.32 -15.15 25.87
C ASN A 705 17.41 -15.37 26.94
N GLN A 706 17.18 -16.28 27.89
CA GLN A 706 18.19 -16.58 28.92
C GLN A 706 19.51 -17.08 28.31
N ARG A 707 19.46 -17.88 27.24
CA ARG A 707 20.68 -18.35 26.55
C ARG A 707 21.45 -17.19 25.91
N LEU A 708 20.76 -16.17 25.43
CA LEU A 708 21.37 -14.96 24.89
C LEU A 708 22.03 -14.14 26.00
N LEU A 709 21.38 -13.99 27.16
CA LEU A 709 21.98 -13.34 28.34
C LEU A 709 23.17 -14.13 28.88
N ASP A 710 23.11 -15.46 28.90
CA ASP A 710 24.22 -16.32 29.29
C ASP A 710 25.40 -16.18 28.32
N TYR A 711 25.13 -16.07 27.01
CA TYR A 711 26.14 -15.77 25.99
C TYR A 711 26.83 -14.43 26.26
N VAL A 712 26.08 -13.37 26.58
CA VAL A 712 26.65 -12.07 26.99
C VAL A 712 27.49 -12.23 28.25
N SER A 713 26.98 -12.91 29.28
CA SER A 713 27.70 -13.10 30.55
C SER A 713 29.09 -13.73 30.37
N LYS A 714 29.25 -14.57 29.34
CA LYS A 714 30.49 -15.28 29.00
C LYS A 714 31.45 -14.50 28.09
N GLY A 715 31.11 -13.27 27.69
CA GLY A 715 31.97 -12.40 26.86
C GLY A 715 31.33 -11.96 25.55
N GLY A 716 30.17 -12.51 25.18
CA GLY A 716 29.48 -12.16 23.96
C GLY A 716 29.01 -10.70 23.90
N THR A 717 28.79 -10.17 22.70
CA THR A 717 28.08 -8.91 22.48
C THR A 717 26.67 -9.21 21.97
N LEU A 718 25.63 -8.68 22.64
CA LEU A 718 24.25 -8.76 22.14
C LEU A 718 23.77 -7.37 21.78
N VAL A 719 23.42 -7.16 20.51
CA VAL A 719 22.84 -5.91 20.02
C VAL A 719 21.35 -6.14 19.77
N VAL A 720 20.51 -5.46 20.55
CA VAL A 720 19.05 -5.53 20.44
C VAL A 720 18.57 -4.26 19.77
N GLN A 721 18.06 -4.40 18.54
CA GLN A 721 17.37 -3.29 17.85
C GLN A 721 15.99 -3.06 18.46
N TYR A 722 15.31 -1.99 18.05
CA TYR A 722 14.05 -1.58 18.65
C TYR A 722 13.01 -2.71 18.69
N GLN A 723 12.19 -2.69 19.74
CA GLN A 723 11.08 -3.63 19.97
C GLN A 723 9.81 -2.82 20.25
N ARG A 724 8.65 -3.47 20.18
CA ARG A 724 7.39 -2.84 20.57
C ARG A 724 7.18 -2.91 22.08
N GLU A 725 6.62 -1.84 22.63
CA GLU A 725 6.35 -1.63 24.05
C GLU A 725 5.50 -2.76 24.65
N PHE A 726 4.48 -3.23 23.94
CA PHE A 726 3.56 -4.25 24.45
C PHE A 726 4.22 -5.62 24.64
N ALA A 727 5.30 -5.89 23.91
CA ALA A 727 6.13 -7.09 24.09
C ALA A 727 7.26 -6.80 25.08
N TRP A 728 7.92 -5.65 24.94
CA TRP A 728 9.11 -5.30 25.72
C TRP A 728 8.81 -5.08 27.21
N ASP A 729 7.87 -4.19 27.52
CA ASP A 729 7.58 -3.74 28.89
C ASP A 729 7.00 -4.87 29.74
N LYS A 730 6.38 -5.86 29.09
CA LYS A 730 5.76 -7.01 29.76
C LYS A 730 6.76 -8.09 30.18
N PHE A 731 7.77 -8.36 29.36
CA PHE A 731 8.58 -9.58 29.49
C PHE A 731 10.02 -9.35 29.94
N GLN A 732 10.45 -8.09 30.12
CA GLN A 732 11.75 -7.71 30.70
C GLN A 732 12.94 -8.48 30.10
N TYR A 733 13.08 -8.45 28.77
CA TYR A 733 14.12 -9.21 28.07
C TYR A 733 15.56 -8.74 28.33
N ALA A 734 15.73 -7.53 28.86
CA ALA A 734 17.02 -6.95 29.18
C ALA A 734 17.53 -7.42 30.56
N PRO A 735 18.86 -7.40 30.82
CA PRO A 735 19.43 -7.91 32.07
C PRO A 735 19.01 -7.15 33.33
N TYR A 736 18.61 -5.90 33.20
CA TYR A 736 18.06 -5.07 34.27
C TYR A 736 16.79 -4.36 33.77
N PRO A 737 15.93 -3.84 34.66
CA PRO A 737 14.68 -3.19 34.25
C PRO A 737 14.90 -2.04 33.26
N ALA A 738 14.12 -2.04 32.17
CA ALA A 738 14.07 -0.97 31.18
C ALA A 738 12.70 -0.95 30.49
N LEU A 739 12.12 0.24 30.31
CA LEU A 739 10.80 0.45 29.74
C LEU A 739 10.88 1.36 28.51
N ILE A 740 10.09 1.03 27.50
CA ILE A 740 9.84 1.91 26.34
C ILE A 740 8.75 2.91 26.71
N SER A 741 7.63 2.43 27.28
CA SER A 741 6.50 3.29 27.59
C SER A 741 6.86 4.36 28.62
N PRO A 742 6.53 5.64 28.36
CA PRO A 742 6.77 6.70 29.33
C PRO A 742 5.97 6.45 30.63
N PRO A 743 6.49 6.88 31.79
CA PRO A 743 5.78 6.73 33.05
C PRO A 743 4.39 7.35 32.98
N LEU A 744 3.38 6.59 33.42
CA LEU A 744 2.03 7.11 33.61
C LEU A 744 2.05 8.05 34.82
N PRO A 745 1.54 9.29 34.72
CA PRO A 745 1.27 10.08 35.92
C PRO A 745 0.28 9.33 36.81
N PRO A 746 0.30 9.55 38.14
CA PRO A 746 -0.74 9.03 39.01
C PRO A 746 -2.11 9.43 38.45
N ALA A 747 -2.98 8.45 38.22
CA ALA A 747 -4.32 8.73 37.74
C ALA A 747 -5.01 9.66 38.74
N LYS A 748 -5.36 10.87 38.33
CA LYS A 748 -6.30 11.69 39.09
C LYS A 748 -7.68 11.10 38.86
N GLU A 749 -8.38 10.80 39.94
CA GLU A 749 -9.74 10.25 39.91
C GLU A 749 -10.63 11.15 39.03
N GLY A 750 -11.30 10.55 38.04
CA GLY A 750 -12.15 11.28 37.10
C GLY A 750 -11.46 11.96 35.92
N THR A 751 -10.12 11.89 35.76
CA THR A 751 -9.45 12.33 34.52
C THR A 751 -9.11 11.15 33.61
N PRO A 752 -9.34 11.26 32.28
CA PRO A 752 -8.89 10.27 31.32
C PRO A 752 -7.36 10.08 31.39
N PRO A 753 -6.84 8.85 31.20
CA PRO A 753 -5.40 8.64 31.11
C PRO A 753 -4.82 9.47 29.97
N VAL A 754 -3.76 10.23 30.27
CA VAL A 754 -3.02 10.97 29.25
C VAL A 754 -2.20 9.97 28.45
N VAL A 755 -2.63 9.69 27.22
CA VAL A 755 -1.84 8.90 26.28
C VAL A 755 -0.62 9.74 25.88
N ARG A 756 0.57 9.32 26.30
CA ARG A 756 1.81 9.91 25.81
C ARG A 756 2.25 9.18 24.54
N PRO A 757 2.67 9.89 23.49
CA PRO A 757 3.22 9.26 22.31
C PRO A 757 4.46 8.45 22.69
N LEU A 758 4.66 7.33 22.00
CA LEU A 758 5.84 6.50 22.22
C LEU A 758 7.10 7.29 21.81
N PRO A 759 8.18 7.19 22.60
CA PRO A 759 9.38 8.01 22.44
C PRO A 759 10.08 7.76 21.10
N ARG A 760 10.20 8.80 20.28
CA ARG A 760 10.83 8.76 18.94
C ARG A 760 11.36 10.12 18.53
N ILE A 761 12.34 10.11 17.62
CA ILE A 761 12.98 11.27 17.02
C ILE A 761 12.72 11.20 15.51
N THR A 762 11.71 11.95 15.07
CA THR A 762 11.15 11.88 13.72
C THR A 762 11.78 12.85 12.75
N ASP A 763 12.39 13.94 13.21
CA ASP A 763 13.15 14.82 12.31
C ASP A 763 14.53 14.20 12.05
N GLU A 764 14.79 13.84 10.80
CA GLU A 764 16.07 13.26 10.37
C GLU A 764 17.25 14.23 10.54
N ASN A 765 17.01 15.51 10.78
CA ASN A 765 18.01 16.55 11.04
C ASN A 765 18.15 16.89 12.52
N SER A 766 17.39 16.25 13.42
CA SER A 766 17.48 16.49 14.86
C SER A 766 18.93 16.37 15.37
N PRO A 767 19.42 17.36 16.13
CA PRO A 767 20.79 17.37 16.64
C PRO A 767 21.07 16.17 17.55
N VAL A 768 22.28 15.63 17.43
CA VAL A 768 22.72 14.51 18.26
C VAL A 768 23.76 14.97 19.27
N LYS A 769 23.46 14.82 20.56
CA LYS A 769 24.37 15.13 21.65
C LYS A 769 25.12 13.88 22.09
N PHE A 770 26.44 13.97 22.20
CA PHE A 770 27.26 12.87 22.71
C PHE A 770 27.35 12.97 24.23
N LEU A 771 26.68 12.05 24.94
CA LEU A 771 26.66 12.03 26.40
C LEU A 771 27.97 11.48 26.97
N LYS A 772 28.61 10.56 26.24
CA LYS A 772 29.91 9.97 26.58
C LYS A 772 30.84 10.00 25.36
N PRO A 773 31.35 11.19 24.96
CA PRO A 773 32.08 11.37 23.69
C PRO A 773 33.39 10.57 23.57
N ASN A 774 33.95 10.12 24.70
CA ASN A 774 35.16 9.31 24.76
C ASN A 774 34.89 7.81 24.94
N ASP A 775 33.62 7.39 24.94
CA ASP A 775 33.24 5.99 25.11
C ASP A 775 33.77 5.12 23.96
N PRO A 776 34.30 3.91 24.23
CA PRO A 776 34.77 3.01 23.19
C PRO A 776 33.75 2.75 22.08
N LEU A 777 32.45 2.68 22.37
CA LEU A 777 31.42 2.43 21.35
C LEU A 777 31.26 3.60 20.36
N LEU A 778 31.68 4.81 20.72
CA LEU A 778 31.71 5.98 19.83
C LEU A 778 33.10 6.22 19.21
N ASN A 779 34.11 5.43 19.57
CA ASN A 779 35.51 5.70 19.23
C ASN A 779 36.27 4.53 18.62
N HIS A 780 35.75 3.30 18.70
CA HIS A 780 36.46 2.11 18.25
C HIS A 780 35.53 1.05 17.62
N PRO A 781 35.90 0.47 16.46
CA PRO A 781 37.10 0.79 15.67
C PRO A 781 36.96 2.10 14.88
N ASN A 782 35.75 2.65 14.75
CA ASN A 782 35.51 3.90 14.02
C ASN A 782 35.27 5.05 14.98
N LYS A 783 35.88 6.22 14.71
CA LYS A 783 35.55 7.46 15.42
C LYS A 783 34.23 8.02 14.88
N ILE A 784 33.25 8.17 15.77
CA ILE A 784 31.95 8.78 15.48
C ILE A 784 32.00 10.28 15.78
N THR A 785 31.41 11.05 14.89
CA THR A 785 31.37 12.52 14.85
C THR A 785 29.97 12.99 14.48
N GLN A 786 29.72 14.30 14.55
CA GLN A 786 28.45 14.88 14.11
C GLN A 786 28.16 14.61 12.62
N ASP A 787 29.20 14.48 11.78
CA ASP A 787 29.04 14.21 10.35
C ASP A 787 28.44 12.82 10.08
N ASP A 788 28.56 11.88 11.02
CA ASP A 788 27.98 10.54 10.91
C ASP A 788 26.45 10.54 11.00
N PHE A 789 25.87 11.66 11.42
CA PHE A 789 24.43 11.87 11.49
C PHE A 789 23.91 12.69 10.28
N LYS A 790 24.75 13.08 9.32
CA LYS A 790 24.27 13.78 8.12
C LYS A 790 23.66 12.79 7.11
N GLY A 791 22.61 13.23 6.41
CA GLY A 791 21.97 12.48 5.33
C GLY A 791 21.18 11.25 5.77
N TRP A 792 20.82 11.15 7.06
CA TRP A 792 19.88 10.13 7.51
C TRP A 792 18.52 10.35 6.85
N MET A 793 17.81 9.26 6.63
CA MET A 793 16.54 9.23 5.91
C MET A 793 15.37 9.07 6.89
N GLN A 794 14.34 9.89 6.71
CA GLN A 794 13.03 9.84 7.37
C GLN A 794 12.99 10.09 8.87
N GLU A 795 13.78 9.39 9.69
CA GLU A 795 13.79 9.54 11.15
C GLU A 795 15.13 9.11 11.76
N ARG A 796 15.45 9.58 12.97
CA ARG A 796 16.64 9.13 13.73
C ARG A 796 16.40 7.82 14.45
N GLY A 797 15.19 7.60 14.94
CA GLY A 797 14.89 6.38 15.66
C GLY A 797 13.61 6.48 16.47
N LEU A 798 13.22 5.31 17.00
CA LEU A 798 11.91 5.08 17.57
C LEU A 798 11.98 4.05 18.70
N TYR A 799 10.98 4.12 19.58
CA TYR A 799 10.83 3.28 20.76
C TYR A 799 12.01 3.38 21.73
N PHE A 800 12.54 4.58 21.93
CA PHE A 800 13.65 4.79 22.87
C PHE A 800 13.22 4.38 24.28
N TRP A 801 14.15 3.88 25.11
CA TRP A 801 13.80 3.67 26.51
C TRP A 801 13.55 5.01 27.21
N THR A 802 12.48 5.07 27.98
CA THR A 802 12.12 6.24 28.79
C THR A 802 12.57 6.08 30.23
N GLU A 803 12.63 4.84 30.73
CA GLU A 803 13.17 4.49 32.04
C GLU A 803 14.08 3.28 31.93
N PHE A 804 15.19 3.29 32.64
CA PHE A 804 16.13 2.17 32.70
C PHE A 804 16.99 2.23 33.96
N ASP A 805 17.40 1.06 34.45
CA ASP A 805 18.24 0.90 35.64
C ASP A 805 19.56 1.72 35.53
N PRO A 806 20.06 2.34 36.62
CA PRO A 806 21.31 3.12 36.61
C PRO A 806 22.57 2.36 36.17
N LYS A 807 22.53 1.02 36.11
CA LYS A 807 23.63 0.20 35.55
C LYS A 807 23.80 0.39 34.04
N TYR A 808 22.78 0.87 33.36
CA TYR A 808 22.85 1.21 31.95
C TYR A 808 23.53 2.55 31.71
N THR A 809 24.35 2.60 30.66
CA THR A 809 25.04 3.80 30.21
C THR A 809 24.45 4.29 28.88
N PRO A 810 23.75 5.44 28.86
CA PRO A 810 23.28 6.05 27.61
C PRO A 810 24.42 6.82 26.92
N LEU A 811 24.50 6.71 25.59
CA LEU A 811 25.59 7.29 24.79
C LEU A 811 25.20 8.56 24.03
N LEU A 812 23.95 8.64 23.59
CA LEU A 812 23.45 9.72 22.74
C LEU A 812 22.19 10.34 23.36
N GLY A 813 22.07 11.66 23.26
CA GLY A 813 20.86 12.42 23.57
C GLY A 813 20.34 13.11 22.31
N MET A 814 19.02 13.10 22.08
CA MET A 814 18.37 13.71 20.93
C MET A 814 17.02 14.29 21.34
N HIS A 815 16.55 15.32 20.65
CA HIS A 815 15.18 15.81 20.75
C HIS A 815 14.75 16.37 19.40
N ASP A 816 13.46 16.24 19.11
CA ASP A 816 12.85 17.02 18.04
C ASP A 816 12.53 18.44 18.54
N PRO A 817 12.32 19.41 17.62
CA PRO A 817 12.01 20.79 18.02
C PRO A 817 10.84 20.88 19.02
N GLY A 818 11.10 21.51 20.16
CA GLY A 818 10.08 21.73 21.20
C GLY A 818 9.87 20.56 22.17
N GLU A 819 10.60 19.45 22.04
CA GLU A 819 10.46 18.27 22.90
C GLU A 819 11.61 18.10 23.91
N PRO A 820 11.38 17.34 25.00
CA PRO A 820 12.44 16.99 25.94
C PRO A 820 13.51 16.07 25.30
N GLU A 821 14.74 16.16 25.81
CA GLU A 821 15.85 15.29 25.42
C GLU A 821 15.56 13.83 25.80
N LEU A 822 15.62 12.93 24.82
CA LEU A 822 15.57 11.49 24.97
C LEU A 822 17.00 10.92 24.89
N ASN A 823 17.34 10.02 25.81
CA ASN A 823 18.66 9.39 25.89
C ASN A 823 18.65 7.86 25.85
N GLY A 824 17.46 7.24 25.77
CA GLY A 824 17.30 5.78 25.67
C GLY A 824 17.44 5.21 24.27
N GLY A 825 17.97 5.97 23.31
CA GLY A 825 18.09 5.57 21.91
C GLY A 825 19.33 4.72 21.60
N LEU A 826 20.39 4.84 22.41
CA LEU A 826 21.58 3.99 22.36
C LEU A 826 22.12 3.82 23.77
N VAL A 827 21.91 2.64 24.33
CA VAL A 827 22.17 2.34 25.74
C VAL A 827 22.86 0.99 25.84
N TYR A 828 23.83 0.86 26.75
CA TYR A 828 24.49 -0.42 26.98
C TYR A 828 24.77 -0.69 28.46
N THR A 829 25.00 -1.96 28.80
CA THR A 829 25.53 -2.37 30.10
C THR A 829 26.51 -3.52 29.90
N HIS A 830 27.44 -3.68 30.83
CA HIS A 830 28.19 -4.92 30.96
C HIS A 830 27.36 -5.95 31.75
N LEU A 831 27.37 -7.19 31.27
CA LEU A 831 26.83 -8.34 31.97
C LEU A 831 27.92 -9.42 31.95
N GLY A 832 28.42 -9.79 33.12
CA GLY A 832 29.60 -10.65 33.23
C GLY A 832 30.79 -10.05 32.45
N LYS A 833 31.32 -10.81 31.49
CA LYS A 833 32.46 -10.39 30.65
C LYS A 833 32.05 -9.72 29.33
N GLY A 834 30.77 -9.70 29.00
CA GLY A 834 30.29 -9.22 27.70
C GLY A 834 29.52 -7.91 27.79
N THR A 835 28.90 -7.55 26.66
CA THR A 835 28.18 -6.29 26.50
C THR A 835 26.78 -6.53 25.98
N TYR A 836 25.78 -6.01 26.67
CA TYR A 836 24.41 -5.92 26.20
C TYR A 836 24.15 -4.50 25.70
N ILE A 837 23.66 -4.36 24.47
CA ILE A 837 23.38 -3.07 23.82
C ILE A 837 21.92 -3.07 23.38
N TYR A 838 21.20 -2.00 23.71
CA TYR A 838 19.93 -1.66 23.11
C TYR A 838 20.10 -0.43 22.21
N THR A 839 19.45 -0.46 21.05
CA THR A 839 19.42 0.68 20.12
C THR A 839 18.03 0.86 19.50
N GLY A 840 17.45 2.04 19.75
CA GLY A 840 16.25 2.53 19.07
C GLY A 840 16.54 3.26 17.75
N LEU A 841 17.82 3.42 17.38
CA LEU A 841 18.21 4.09 16.13
C LEU A 841 17.72 3.33 14.90
N ALA A 842 17.30 4.06 13.87
CA ALA A 842 16.64 3.51 12.68
C ALA A 842 17.60 2.83 11.67
N PHE A 843 18.51 1.96 12.11
CA PHE A 843 19.50 1.27 11.26
C PHE A 843 18.88 0.50 10.09
N PHE A 844 17.68 -0.06 10.28
CA PHE A 844 16.91 -0.74 9.24
C PHE A 844 16.52 0.14 8.04
N ARG A 845 16.54 1.47 8.20
CA ARG A 845 16.41 2.44 7.09
C ARG A 845 17.78 2.92 6.61
N GLN A 846 18.68 3.23 7.54
CA GLN A 846 19.95 3.89 7.18
C GLN A 846 20.97 2.97 6.51
N LEU A 847 21.05 1.70 6.92
CA LEU A 847 22.02 0.76 6.36
C LEU A 847 21.66 0.41 4.90
N PRO A 848 20.41 0.04 4.55
CA PRO A 848 20.02 -0.21 3.16
C PRO A 848 20.24 0.99 2.23
N GLU A 849 20.05 2.22 2.72
CA GLU A 849 20.28 3.46 1.96
C GLU A 849 21.77 3.82 1.79
N GLY A 850 22.69 3.05 2.36
CA GLY A 850 24.12 3.28 2.18
C GLY A 850 24.70 4.41 3.05
N ILE A 851 24.04 4.80 4.14
CA ILE A 851 24.43 5.96 4.96
C ILE A 851 25.73 5.69 5.75
N PRO A 852 26.86 6.37 5.42
CA PRO A 852 28.19 5.98 5.93
C PRO A 852 28.32 5.97 7.45
N GLY A 853 27.72 6.95 8.13
CA GLY A 853 27.81 7.06 9.59
C GLY A 853 27.04 5.97 10.32
N ALA A 854 25.93 5.49 9.74
CA ALA A 854 25.18 4.35 10.27
C ALA A 854 26.04 3.08 10.24
N TYR A 855 26.78 2.83 9.14
CA TYR A 855 27.70 1.69 9.06
C TYR A 855 28.83 1.77 10.09
N ARG A 856 29.49 2.93 10.21
CA ARG A 856 30.57 3.11 11.19
C ARG A 856 30.10 2.85 12.61
N LEU A 857 28.96 3.43 12.99
CA LEU A 857 28.38 3.22 14.32
C LEU A 857 27.98 1.76 14.53
N PHE A 858 27.26 1.14 13.58
CA PHE A 858 26.81 -0.24 13.72
C PHE A 858 27.99 -1.21 13.85
N VAL A 859 29.06 -1.04 13.08
CA VAL A 859 30.29 -1.84 13.21
C VAL A 859 30.95 -1.68 14.58
N ASN A 860 30.92 -0.48 15.19
CA ASN A 860 31.37 -0.31 16.57
C ASN A 860 30.53 -1.13 17.55
N LEU A 861 29.21 -1.13 17.40
CA LEU A 861 28.31 -1.90 18.26
C LEU A 861 28.59 -3.41 18.15
N LEU A 862 28.81 -3.91 16.93
CA LEU A 862 29.15 -5.32 16.69
C LEU A 862 30.52 -5.73 17.24
N ASN A 863 31.40 -4.77 17.56
CA ASN A 863 32.76 -5.00 18.06
C ASN A 863 32.93 -4.71 19.57
N ALA A 864 31.84 -4.46 20.30
CA ALA A 864 31.87 -3.97 21.68
C ALA A 864 32.80 -4.75 22.62
N SER A 865 32.62 -6.07 22.73
CA SER A 865 33.41 -6.90 23.65
C SER A 865 34.90 -7.01 23.28
N ARG A 866 35.28 -6.86 22.01
CA ARG A 866 36.71 -6.89 21.58
C ARG A 866 37.45 -5.60 21.92
N ALA A 867 36.75 -4.46 21.99
CA ALA A 867 37.35 -3.18 22.35
C ALA A 867 37.75 -3.11 23.83
N ALA A 868 37.07 -3.86 24.70
CA ALA A 868 37.36 -3.95 26.13
C ALA A 868 38.65 -4.74 26.46
N GLU A 869 39.22 -5.48 25.50
CA GLU A 869 40.46 -6.25 25.67
C GLU A 869 41.74 -5.46 25.37
N LEU A 870 41.65 -4.20 24.91
CA LEU A 870 42.82 -3.35 24.67
C LEU A 870 43.29 -2.69 25.99
N PRO A 871 44.55 -2.88 26.43
CA PRO A 871 45.02 -2.32 27.69
C PRO A 871 45.06 -0.78 27.68
N GLU A 872 44.67 -0.15 28.80
CA GLU A 872 44.88 1.28 29.03
C GLU A 872 46.33 1.65 28.75
N LYS A 873 46.57 2.70 27.94
CA LYS A 873 47.91 3.29 27.78
C LYS A 873 48.47 3.65 29.17
N PRO A 874 49.73 3.33 29.49
CA PRO A 874 50.34 3.68 30.77
C PRO A 874 50.23 5.19 31.01
N ARG A 875 49.66 5.58 32.16
CA ARG A 875 49.70 6.97 32.64
C ARG A 875 51.17 7.39 32.74
N ALA A 876 51.53 8.50 32.09
CA ALA A 876 52.84 9.11 32.25
C ALA A 876 53.09 9.40 33.74
N PRO A 877 54.30 9.13 34.27
CA PRO A 877 54.62 9.44 35.66
C PRO A 877 54.50 10.95 35.88
N LYS A 878 53.81 11.34 36.96
CA LYS A 878 53.74 12.74 37.39
C LYS A 878 55.14 13.24 37.81
N PRO A 879 55.44 14.53 37.57
CA PRO A 879 56.73 15.13 37.90
C PRO A 879 57.04 15.11 39.41
#